data_AF-A0A3B8Q801-F1
#
_entry.id   AF-A0A3B8Q801-F1
#
_cell.length_a   1.000
_cell.length_b   1.000
_cell.length_c   1.000
_cell.angle_alpha   90.00
_cell.angle_beta   90.00
_cell.angle_gamma   90.00
#
_symmetry.space_group_name_H-M   'P 1'
#
loop_
_entity.id
_entity.type
_entity.pdbx_description
1 polymer ?
#
loop_
_entity_poly.entity_id
_entity_poly.type
_entity_poly.pdbx_seq_one_letter_code
_entity_poly.pdbx_strand_id
1 'polypeptide(L)'
;MKCSAPYIDCTGASRRGIALVITLLMLSVVTITAVAFLAVSRRERVAVSTSGEQLDARYIANVGLNHAQGRLASRISAFTNRAAYGGYMVSTNYGNPYFQQGVNYAYLQTRNFRHLTNVSYYANSNFTKFNLENAGDRESYARLLGNLYYDPRPPVFVSTNRNPRLPPDFRFYLDLNRNGQFETNGFIWERDRQGRIIGNSQRFFWGDPEWIGVLENPDVPHSGTNRFLGRFAYVVVPTSRTLDVNYIGNDAKRLDVGAGLPRDTNVLLSSGFLRNQGVGSWEVNLAGFFGTLNTNVWLYSINDYRYETNIAVRSQGLTFSDAERVRRFRQGPTAPQSADDFYLIDSGASDLVQVNNTFQGDFIDGYSDGPLVTTVAQIRGRVPDNDRPNLAWAGSDLTNHFTGLNDWFNPTLGFGARITGQYTNQSVARTSPLSTYDRYTFYRLISQLGTDSADGRFESGTHPVYSDVYRGVDSVNPNGFYRRAKLNLNYAQDNVESSSIDSARVTSFQPWKPLQWFTNAASRLLLSEFTNSLPFFPPGQARSVPGLPIHGSVRVRDANNLEYLTNYVYDSQVHRLLQVAANIYDATTNQLLLPLQGPVNQRVAFPTVLRPLVYEDARTPGVLRLHSFEQIGAVPNLNNPLEFLLARDWVSPDLVTNGAPHSGGSPRQRLAPSLPEEDVTSAKRGFNVFGLPWVVGAKKGLPNFNQALWQTVFQPTRRLIITRPTRNSKIGNSELPFAGANSGGFRTEYQYILSFTNLVGIEAWNSYLTNFTRPVRIFATNVLEFTLRDETLPQNPQVLVERRELLSLDLTTNNWAAKQYLSGGFSRNTNSPQYLAYPPQIPANVQTVRNGIYPNGLAIGLSFIYDPIRRLALPLTQTNEARVAISQSNRRYLNPVVSAYATNQLFFTIIDNLSGRLLDVVTLRSVMVRTNLISTLSFDSQGAEQEFFQEQLTGPPDAQMPAFWSTNLVQNNRTRGMDNQMLASLGVFRVPPSLWRSPAGAGGLVEDPQFSIDGLRYFLYGTLPTTSLDPSYADRIRRQYGSNLVVQVGFNPSPKVFMSDRRMANDPLVHYTRDDLGPGYFFLTEAGYTEIPHEFFGLVSGADFGGIQLATNFVGFDIGRS
;
A
#
# COMPACT_ATOMS: atom_id res chain seq x y z
N MET A 1 10.21 -14.68 98.25
CA MET A 1 11.61 -14.77 98.71
C MET A 1 12.52 -14.79 97.49
N LYS A 2 13.67 -14.12 97.59
CA LYS A 2 14.66 -13.88 96.52
C LYS A 2 15.28 -15.16 95.94
N CYS A 3 15.90 -14.98 94.76
CA CYS A 3 16.87 -15.81 93.99
C CYS A 3 16.29 -16.30 92.65
N SER A 4 16.96 -16.32 91.48
CA SER A 4 18.14 -15.64 90.90
C SER A 4 18.41 -16.26 89.49
N ALA A 5 18.50 -15.41 88.45
CA ALA A 5 19.22 -15.57 87.16
C ALA A 5 18.77 -16.62 86.09
N PRO A 6 19.11 -16.45 84.78
CA PRO A 6 19.30 -15.22 83.98
C PRO A 6 18.35 -15.16 82.75
N TYR A 7 18.06 -13.94 82.29
CA TYR A 7 17.37 -13.67 81.03
C TYR A 7 18.35 -13.89 79.87
N ILE A 8 18.16 -14.96 79.09
CA ILE A 8 18.87 -15.16 77.83
C ILE A 8 18.39 -14.07 76.87
N ASP A 9 19.30 -13.20 76.46
CA ASP A 9 19.02 -12.16 75.46
C ASP A 9 18.77 -12.80 74.08
N CYS A 10 17.51 -13.14 73.81
CA CYS A 10 17.06 -13.71 72.54
C CYS A 10 16.88 -12.66 71.42
N THR A 11 17.28 -11.39 71.61
CA THR A 11 16.98 -10.32 70.64
C THR A 11 17.93 -10.29 69.41
N GLY A 12 19.06 -11.00 69.46
CA GLY A 12 20.00 -11.12 68.34
C GLY A 12 19.65 -12.19 67.29
N ALA A 13 19.02 -13.29 67.71
CA ALA A 13 18.72 -14.43 66.83
C ALA A 13 17.52 -14.17 65.91
N SER A 14 16.48 -13.46 66.39
CA SER A 14 15.31 -13.13 65.57
C SER A 14 15.62 -12.07 64.50
N ARG A 15 16.48 -11.08 64.80
CA ARG A 15 16.93 -10.07 63.82
C ARG A 15 17.80 -10.67 62.70
N ARG A 16 18.66 -11.64 63.03
CA ARG A 16 19.45 -12.38 62.03
C ARG A 16 18.60 -13.33 61.18
N GLY A 17 17.59 -13.97 61.77
CA GLY A 17 16.62 -14.80 61.05
C GLY A 17 15.75 -13.99 60.08
N ILE A 18 15.24 -12.84 60.51
CA ILE A 18 14.43 -11.94 59.65
C ILE A 18 15.28 -11.37 58.50
N ALA A 19 16.53 -10.97 58.77
CA ALA A 19 17.44 -10.50 57.72
C ALA A 19 17.76 -11.60 56.69
N LEU A 20 17.95 -12.85 57.13
CA LEU A 20 18.15 -14.00 56.24
C LEU A 20 16.89 -14.30 55.40
N VAL A 21 15.70 -14.23 55.99
CA VAL A 21 14.43 -14.47 55.28
C VAL A 21 14.17 -13.36 54.26
N ILE A 22 14.40 -12.08 54.60
CA ILE A 22 14.24 -10.96 53.67
C ILE A 22 15.26 -11.05 52.53
N THR A 23 16.52 -11.41 52.82
CA THR A 23 17.54 -11.59 51.77
C THR A 23 17.24 -12.78 50.87
N LEU A 24 16.74 -13.90 51.41
CA LEU A 24 16.30 -15.05 50.61
C LEU A 24 15.06 -14.72 49.76
N LEU A 25 14.11 -13.95 50.29
CA LEU A 25 12.96 -13.45 49.52
C LEU A 25 13.40 -12.49 48.43
N MET A 26 14.27 -11.53 48.73
CA MET A 26 14.81 -10.61 47.72
C MET A 26 15.63 -11.36 46.65
N LEU A 27 16.46 -12.32 47.05
CA LEU A 27 17.22 -13.15 46.10
C LEU A 27 16.30 -14.01 45.24
N SER A 28 15.23 -14.57 45.81
CA SER A 28 14.21 -15.33 45.09
C SER A 28 13.47 -14.46 44.07
N VAL A 29 13.02 -13.26 44.46
CA VAL A 29 12.34 -12.32 43.55
C VAL A 29 13.28 -11.87 42.43
N VAL A 30 14.53 -11.52 42.75
CA VAL A 30 15.53 -11.10 41.74
C VAL A 30 15.88 -12.25 40.80
N THR A 31 16.03 -13.49 41.30
CA THR A 31 16.33 -14.65 40.44
C THR A 31 15.14 -15.02 39.56
N ILE A 32 13.91 -15.01 40.08
CA ILE A 32 12.69 -15.27 39.29
C ILE A 32 12.52 -14.19 38.21
N THR A 33 12.67 -12.91 38.54
CA THR A 33 12.56 -11.82 37.57
C THR A 33 13.67 -11.86 36.52
N ALA A 34 14.91 -12.18 36.92
CA ALA A 34 16.02 -12.35 35.98
C ALA A 34 15.80 -13.53 35.02
N VAL A 35 15.34 -14.69 35.52
CA VAL A 35 15.05 -15.87 34.69
C VAL A 35 13.86 -15.60 33.76
N ALA A 36 12.81 -14.94 34.24
CA ALA A 36 11.67 -14.54 33.43
C ALA A 36 12.08 -13.58 32.31
N PHE A 37 12.90 -12.57 32.63
CA PHE A 37 13.44 -11.63 31.64
C PHE A 37 14.27 -12.36 30.58
N LEU A 38 15.16 -13.27 30.99
CA LEU A 38 16.02 -14.03 30.07
C LEU A 38 15.21 -14.97 29.17
N ALA A 39 14.14 -15.59 29.69
CA ALA A 39 13.22 -16.42 28.93
C ALA A 39 12.43 -15.58 27.89
N VAL A 40 11.90 -14.43 28.29
CA VAL A 40 11.21 -13.49 27.39
C VAL A 40 12.18 -12.99 26.31
N SER A 41 13.38 -12.54 26.66
CA SER A 41 14.36 -12.07 25.67
C SER A 41 14.79 -13.16 24.68
N ARG A 42 14.94 -14.42 25.12
CA ARG A 42 15.23 -15.54 24.20
C ARG A 42 14.06 -15.79 23.26
N ARG A 43 12.82 -15.79 23.77
CA ARG A 43 11.61 -15.97 22.97
C ARG A 43 11.46 -14.85 21.95
N GLU A 44 11.61 -13.58 22.36
CA GLU A 44 11.53 -12.42 21.47
C GLU A 44 12.62 -12.46 20.40
N ARG A 45 13.86 -12.82 20.77
CA ARG A 45 14.94 -12.94 19.79
C ARG A 45 14.68 -14.05 18.76
N VAL A 46 14.16 -15.21 19.19
CA VAL A 46 13.77 -16.29 18.27
C VAL A 46 12.62 -15.83 17.37
N ALA A 47 11.60 -15.18 17.93
CA ALA A 47 10.46 -14.65 17.17
C ALA A 47 10.91 -13.63 16.11
N VAL A 48 11.76 -12.66 16.48
CA VAL A 48 12.34 -11.67 15.57
C VAL A 48 13.20 -12.35 14.50
N SER A 49 14.03 -13.33 14.87
CA SER A 49 14.83 -14.10 13.90
C SER A 49 13.95 -14.84 12.90
N THR A 50 12.91 -15.54 13.37
CA THR A 50 11.98 -16.26 12.49
C THR A 50 11.18 -15.30 11.60
N SER A 51 10.79 -14.13 12.12
CA SER A 51 10.11 -13.11 11.34
C SER A 51 11.03 -12.51 10.27
N GLY A 52 12.31 -12.27 10.60
CA GLY A 52 13.33 -11.85 9.66
C GLY A 52 13.56 -12.87 8.55
N GLU A 53 13.77 -14.15 8.90
CA GLU A 53 13.94 -15.24 7.92
C GLU A 53 12.71 -15.41 7.01
N GLN A 54 11.49 -15.25 7.55
CA GLN A 54 10.26 -15.28 6.76
C GLN A 54 10.16 -14.08 5.80
N LEU A 55 10.54 -12.88 6.25
CA LEU A 55 10.60 -11.69 5.39
C LEU A 55 11.64 -11.87 4.29
N ASP A 56 12.84 -12.34 4.60
CA ASP A 56 13.89 -12.62 3.62
C ASP A 56 13.43 -13.67 2.61
N ALA A 57 12.83 -14.77 3.07
CA ALA A 57 12.27 -15.79 2.18
C ALA A 57 11.17 -15.21 1.26
N ARG A 58 10.29 -14.34 1.79
CA ARG A 58 9.25 -13.66 1.00
C ARG A 58 9.87 -12.71 -0.03
N TYR A 59 10.87 -11.93 0.35
CA TYR A 59 11.55 -11.03 -0.60
C TYR A 59 12.26 -11.82 -1.70
N ILE A 60 12.98 -12.89 -1.37
CA ILE A 60 13.65 -13.74 -2.36
C ILE A 60 12.64 -14.47 -3.27
N ALA A 61 11.50 -14.89 -2.74
CA ALA A 61 10.40 -15.45 -3.55
C ALA A 61 9.83 -14.41 -4.54
N ASN A 62 9.63 -13.18 -4.08
CA ASN A 62 9.19 -12.07 -4.94
C ASN A 62 10.22 -11.74 -6.02
N VAL A 63 11.52 -11.77 -5.70
CA VAL A 63 12.59 -11.62 -6.69
C VAL A 63 12.51 -12.73 -7.74
N GLY A 64 12.32 -13.99 -7.33
CA GLY A 64 12.13 -15.11 -8.24
C GLY A 64 10.92 -14.95 -9.16
N LEU A 65 9.79 -14.46 -8.63
CA LEU A 65 8.59 -14.16 -9.41
C LEU A 65 8.85 -13.05 -10.44
N ASN A 66 9.42 -11.93 -10.03
CA ASN A 66 9.76 -10.80 -10.91
C ASN A 66 10.76 -11.21 -12.00
N HIS A 67 11.74 -12.05 -11.64
CA HIS A 67 12.70 -12.59 -12.60
C HIS A 67 11.99 -13.48 -13.65
N ALA A 68 11.09 -14.36 -13.22
CA ALA A 68 10.29 -15.19 -14.13
C ALA A 68 9.42 -14.33 -15.07
N GLN A 69 8.75 -13.30 -14.54
CA GLN A 69 7.97 -12.34 -15.33
C GLN A 69 8.84 -11.59 -16.34
N GLY A 70 10.02 -11.11 -15.92
CA GLY A 70 10.99 -10.46 -16.81
C GLY A 70 11.42 -11.36 -17.96
N ARG A 71 11.70 -12.65 -17.69
CA ARG A 71 12.00 -13.63 -18.75
C ARG A 71 10.82 -13.84 -19.70
N LEU A 72 9.58 -13.93 -19.20
CA LEU A 72 8.40 -14.05 -20.07
C LEU A 72 8.22 -12.80 -20.95
N ALA A 73 8.30 -11.60 -20.36
CA ALA A 73 8.18 -10.33 -21.07
C ALA A 73 9.26 -10.18 -22.15
N SER A 74 10.50 -10.57 -21.85
CA SER A 74 11.60 -10.55 -22.81
C SER A 74 11.33 -11.44 -24.02
N ARG A 75 10.73 -12.63 -23.82
CA ARG A 75 10.36 -13.54 -24.92
C ARG A 75 9.26 -12.97 -25.80
N ILE A 76 8.21 -12.43 -25.18
CA ILE A 76 7.11 -11.77 -25.91
C ILE A 76 7.65 -10.63 -26.77
N SER A 77 8.56 -9.82 -26.20
CA SER A 77 9.19 -8.69 -26.90
C SER A 77 10.10 -9.17 -28.03
N ALA A 78 10.95 -10.17 -27.79
CA ALA A 78 11.90 -10.69 -28.77
C ALA A 78 11.22 -11.32 -30.00
N PHE A 79 10.09 -12.02 -29.81
CA PHE A 79 9.35 -12.65 -30.90
C PHE A 79 8.18 -11.80 -31.43
N THR A 80 7.95 -10.59 -30.89
CA THR A 80 6.83 -9.69 -31.23
C THR A 80 5.45 -10.35 -31.21
N ASN A 81 5.30 -11.45 -30.47
CA ASN A 81 4.08 -12.26 -30.45
C ASN A 81 3.61 -12.43 -29.00
N ARG A 82 2.43 -11.88 -28.71
CA ARG A 82 1.79 -11.97 -27.38
C ARG A 82 1.53 -13.41 -26.92
N ALA A 83 1.37 -14.35 -27.85
CA ALA A 83 1.20 -15.77 -27.57
C ALA A 83 2.53 -16.53 -27.46
N ALA A 84 3.67 -15.86 -27.72
CA ALA A 84 5.02 -16.43 -27.63
C ALA A 84 5.65 -16.24 -26.24
N TYR A 85 4.84 -16.16 -25.18
CA TYR A 85 5.32 -16.17 -23.78
C TYR A 85 6.11 -17.46 -23.44
N GLY A 86 6.09 -18.47 -24.33
CA GLY A 86 6.82 -19.71 -24.18
C GLY A 86 6.02 -20.76 -23.40
N GLY A 87 6.35 -22.03 -23.59
CA GLY A 87 5.76 -23.13 -22.83
C GLY A 87 6.32 -23.23 -21.42
N TYR A 88 6.29 -24.45 -20.87
CA TYR A 88 7.00 -24.81 -19.63
C TYR A 88 8.41 -24.21 -19.58
N MET A 89 8.80 -23.65 -18.44
CA MET A 89 10.16 -23.16 -18.22
C MET A 89 10.57 -23.30 -16.76
N VAL A 90 11.88 -23.39 -16.54
CA VAL A 90 12.47 -23.43 -15.20
C VAL A 90 13.54 -22.34 -15.07
N SER A 91 13.92 -22.02 -13.83
CA SER A 91 15.10 -21.20 -13.57
C SER A 91 16.35 -21.93 -14.08
N THR A 92 17.22 -21.20 -14.76
CA THR A 92 18.45 -21.74 -15.38
C THR A 92 19.59 -20.77 -15.12
N ASN A 93 20.73 -21.28 -14.70
CA ASN A 93 21.93 -20.46 -14.57
C ASN A 93 22.51 -20.15 -15.94
N TYR A 94 23.27 -19.06 -16.03
CA TYR A 94 24.02 -18.75 -17.23
C TYR A 94 25.39 -19.43 -17.19
N GLY A 95 25.61 -20.40 -18.08
CA GLY A 95 26.91 -21.03 -18.33
C GLY A 95 27.32 -20.83 -19.78
N ASN A 96 28.52 -20.28 -20.02
CA ASN A 96 29.01 -20.05 -21.38
C ASN A 96 29.49 -21.36 -22.02
N PRO A 97 28.84 -21.86 -23.09
CA PRO A 97 29.23 -23.11 -23.74
C PRO A 97 30.55 -23.00 -24.52
N TYR A 98 30.99 -21.79 -24.83
CA TYR A 98 32.29 -21.51 -25.47
C TYR A 98 33.39 -21.20 -24.47
N PHE A 99 33.14 -21.44 -23.18
CA PHE A 99 34.15 -21.26 -22.16
C PHE A 99 35.30 -22.27 -22.37
N GLN A 100 36.47 -21.76 -22.76
CA GLN A 100 37.72 -22.53 -22.78
C GLN A 100 38.53 -22.18 -21.54
N GLN A 101 38.76 -23.19 -20.70
CA GLN A 101 39.55 -23.05 -19.48
C GLN A 101 41.01 -22.74 -19.83
N GLY A 102 41.52 -21.59 -19.40
CA GLY A 102 42.89 -21.17 -19.72
C GLY A 102 43.11 -19.65 -19.84
N VAL A 103 42.07 -18.83 -19.96
CA VAL A 103 42.19 -17.35 -20.06
C VAL A 103 41.63 -16.71 -18.79
N ASN A 104 42.42 -16.71 -17.72
CA ASN A 104 41.93 -16.53 -16.35
C ASN A 104 42.21 -15.14 -15.76
N TYR A 105 41.40 -14.15 -16.13
CA TYR A 105 41.26 -12.90 -15.37
C TYR A 105 39.87 -12.80 -14.77
N ALA A 106 39.78 -12.35 -13.52
CA ALA A 106 38.50 -11.95 -12.93
C ALA A 106 38.04 -10.64 -13.58
N TYR A 107 36.74 -10.45 -13.79
CA TYR A 107 36.20 -9.15 -14.21
C TYR A 107 36.67 -8.02 -13.29
N LEU A 108 36.77 -8.28 -11.98
CA LEU A 108 37.26 -7.29 -11.01
C LEU A 108 38.71 -6.85 -11.26
N GLN A 109 39.52 -7.68 -11.93
CA GLN A 109 40.92 -7.38 -12.25
C GLN A 109 41.08 -6.66 -13.59
N THR A 110 40.36 -7.07 -14.64
CA THR A 110 40.54 -6.52 -16.00
C THR A 110 39.42 -5.62 -16.48
N ARG A 111 38.30 -5.53 -15.74
CA ARG A 111 37.07 -4.79 -16.10
C ARG A 111 36.51 -5.14 -17.49
N ASN A 112 36.86 -6.30 -18.04
CA ASN A 112 36.38 -6.76 -19.34
C ASN A 112 35.13 -7.63 -19.14
N PHE A 113 33.98 -7.14 -19.61
CA PHE A 113 32.68 -7.78 -19.50
C PHE A 113 32.62 -9.20 -20.09
N ARG A 114 33.53 -9.55 -21.02
CA ARG A 114 33.61 -10.92 -21.55
C ARG A 114 33.90 -11.95 -20.45
N HIS A 115 34.61 -11.57 -19.39
CA HIS A 115 34.92 -12.47 -18.27
C HIS A 115 33.70 -12.79 -17.40
N LEU A 116 32.66 -11.96 -17.37
CA LEU A 116 31.43 -12.23 -16.63
C LEU A 116 30.64 -13.45 -17.16
N THR A 117 31.06 -13.99 -18.31
CA THR A 117 30.52 -15.22 -18.88
C THR A 117 31.38 -16.46 -18.56
N ASN A 118 32.59 -16.26 -18.01
CA ASN A 118 33.56 -17.30 -17.70
C ASN A 118 33.36 -17.78 -16.25
N VAL A 119 32.51 -18.79 -16.07
CA VAL A 119 32.15 -19.34 -14.75
C VAL A 119 32.28 -20.87 -14.74
N SER A 120 32.98 -21.42 -13.74
CA SER A 120 33.11 -22.86 -13.50
C SER A 120 33.44 -23.14 -12.03
N TYR A 121 32.98 -24.28 -11.51
CA TYR A 121 33.30 -24.79 -10.16
C TYR A 121 34.26 -25.99 -10.19
N TYR A 122 34.71 -26.38 -11.38
CA TYR A 122 35.60 -27.51 -11.60
C TYR A 122 36.93 -27.04 -12.21
N ALA A 123 38.01 -27.67 -11.77
CA ALA A 123 39.38 -27.37 -12.18
C ALA A 123 39.70 -27.84 -13.60
N ASN A 124 38.92 -28.77 -14.17
CA ASN A 124 39.05 -29.19 -15.56
C ASN A 124 37.69 -29.65 -16.16
N SER A 125 37.71 -29.92 -17.46
CA SER A 125 36.57 -30.46 -18.23
C SER A 125 36.15 -31.89 -17.86
N ASN A 126 36.97 -32.60 -17.06
CA ASN A 126 36.62 -33.91 -16.48
C ASN A 126 35.91 -33.78 -15.12
N PHE A 127 35.43 -32.57 -14.79
CA PHE A 127 34.73 -32.27 -13.53
C PHE A 127 35.58 -32.54 -12.27
N THR A 128 36.92 -32.46 -12.36
CA THR A 128 37.75 -32.55 -11.15
C THR A 128 37.54 -31.31 -10.29
N LYS A 129 37.42 -31.49 -8.97
CA LYS A 129 37.29 -30.37 -8.03
C LYS A 129 38.61 -29.60 -7.90
N PHE A 130 38.53 -28.31 -7.58
CA PHE A 130 39.69 -27.53 -7.20
C PHE A 130 40.31 -28.08 -5.91
N ASN A 131 41.63 -28.28 -5.89
CA ASN A 131 42.34 -28.58 -4.65
C ASN A 131 42.63 -27.27 -3.90
N LEU A 132 41.78 -26.92 -2.94
CA LEU A 132 41.92 -25.69 -2.17
C LEU A 132 43.14 -25.67 -1.22
N GLU A 133 43.89 -26.76 -1.09
CA GLU A 133 45.18 -26.73 -0.39
C GLU A 133 46.27 -26.10 -1.27
N ASN A 134 46.18 -26.30 -2.60
CA ASN A 134 47.10 -25.71 -3.58
C ASN A 134 46.79 -24.22 -3.79
N ALA A 135 47.82 -23.37 -3.72
CA ALA A 135 47.69 -21.92 -3.90
C ALA A 135 47.18 -21.53 -5.31
N GLY A 136 47.62 -22.22 -6.36
CA GLY A 136 47.22 -21.93 -7.74
C GLY A 136 45.75 -22.28 -8.04
N ASP A 137 45.27 -23.38 -7.45
CA ASP A 137 43.86 -23.79 -7.55
C ASP A 137 42.96 -22.85 -6.74
N ARG A 138 43.40 -22.41 -5.56
CA ARG A 138 42.69 -21.39 -4.76
C ARG A 138 42.53 -20.09 -5.54
N GLU A 139 43.60 -19.62 -6.17
CA GLU A 139 43.57 -18.38 -6.94
C GLU A 139 42.68 -18.50 -8.17
N SER A 140 42.78 -19.61 -8.90
CA SER A 140 41.94 -19.89 -10.07
C SER A 140 40.46 -19.98 -9.69
N TYR A 141 40.15 -20.63 -8.57
CA TYR A 141 38.80 -20.73 -8.04
C TYR A 141 38.24 -19.35 -7.64
N ALA A 142 39.02 -18.53 -6.92
CA ALA A 142 38.61 -17.17 -6.54
C ALA A 142 38.36 -16.27 -7.75
N ARG A 143 39.17 -16.39 -8.82
CA ARG A 143 38.97 -15.64 -10.06
C ARG A 143 37.64 -16.00 -10.75
N LEU A 144 37.27 -17.29 -10.77
CA LEU A 144 36.01 -17.76 -11.35
C LEU A 144 34.80 -17.35 -10.51
N LEU A 145 34.92 -17.31 -9.18
CA LEU A 145 33.89 -16.76 -8.30
C LEU A 145 33.64 -15.26 -8.57
N GLY A 146 34.70 -14.50 -8.87
CA GLY A 146 34.61 -13.08 -9.22
C GLY A 146 33.94 -12.77 -10.57
N ASN A 147 33.60 -13.79 -11.36
CA ASN A 147 32.90 -13.66 -12.63
C ASN A 147 31.39 -13.94 -12.52
N LEU A 148 30.90 -14.32 -11.34
CA LEU A 148 29.48 -14.60 -11.12
C LEU A 148 28.65 -13.31 -11.13
N TYR A 149 27.86 -13.12 -12.18
CA TYR A 149 27.02 -11.94 -12.36
C TYR A 149 25.67 -12.24 -13.03
N TYR A 150 25.67 -12.85 -14.23
CA TYR A 150 24.45 -13.21 -14.94
C TYR A 150 23.87 -14.52 -14.41
N ASP A 151 22.63 -14.50 -13.90
CA ASP A 151 21.93 -15.64 -13.28
C ASP A 151 22.86 -16.59 -12.52
N PRO A 152 23.64 -16.03 -11.57
CA PRO A 152 24.82 -16.68 -11.05
C PRO A 152 24.43 -17.90 -10.21
N ARG A 153 25.22 -18.95 -10.32
CA ARG A 153 25.06 -20.15 -9.51
C ARG A 153 25.70 -19.92 -8.14
N PRO A 154 24.98 -20.03 -7.01
CA PRO A 154 25.62 -19.88 -5.71
C PRO A 154 26.42 -21.15 -5.34
N PRO A 155 27.67 -21.04 -4.82
CA PRO A 155 28.53 -22.18 -4.49
C PRO A 155 28.08 -22.93 -3.21
N VAL A 156 26.93 -23.60 -3.24
CA VAL A 156 26.40 -24.35 -2.09
C VAL A 156 26.73 -25.84 -2.20
N PHE A 157 27.59 -26.31 -1.30
CA PHE A 157 27.97 -27.71 -1.20
C PHE A 157 27.32 -28.36 0.02
N VAL A 158 26.67 -29.50 -0.19
CA VAL A 158 25.91 -30.24 0.85
C VAL A 158 26.47 -31.65 0.97
N SER A 159 26.68 -32.14 2.19
CA SER A 159 27.00 -33.54 2.42
C SER A 159 25.74 -34.40 2.25
N THR A 160 25.50 -34.92 1.04
CA THR A 160 24.35 -35.79 0.73
C THR A 160 24.59 -37.25 1.11
N ASN A 161 25.84 -37.62 1.37
CA ASN A 161 26.24 -38.97 1.76
C ASN A 161 26.47 -39.04 3.27
N ARG A 162 26.00 -40.13 3.91
CA ARG A 162 26.28 -40.42 5.33
C ARG A 162 27.76 -40.76 5.61
N ASN A 163 28.52 -41.07 4.56
CA ASN A 163 29.95 -41.35 4.64
C ASN A 163 30.76 -40.03 4.61
N PRO A 164 31.39 -39.60 5.73
CA PRO A 164 32.15 -38.35 5.79
C PRO A 164 33.42 -38.35 4.92
N ARG A 165 33.80 -39.50 4.34
CA ARG A 165 34.92 -39.62 3.39
C ARG A 165 34.50 -39.31 1.94
N LEU A 166 33.21 -39.21 1.65
CA LEU A 166 32.73 -38.81 0.34
C LEU A 166 32.64 -37.28 0.27
N PRO A 167 33.18 -36.65 -0.78
CA PRO A 167 33.14 -35.20 -0.95
C PRO A 167 31.71 -34.62 -0.88
N PRO A 168 31.52 -33.40 -0.33
CA PRO A 168 30.27 -32.66 -0.42
C PRO A 168 29.80 -32.50 -1.88
N ASP A 169 28.52 -32.70 -2.11
CA ASP A 169 27.84 -32.64 -3.40
C ASP A 169 27.44 -31.20 -3.73
N PHE A 170 27.63 -30.79 -4.99
CA PHE A 170 27.31 -29.43 -5.41
C PHE A 170 25.84 -29.33 -5.80
N ARG A 171 24.99 -28.93 -4.84
CA ARG A 171 23.53 -28.86 -5.01
C ARG A 171 23.11 -27.50 -5.57
N PHE A 172 23.48 -27.28 -6.82
CA PHE A 172 23.10 -26.09 -7.58
C PHE A 172 21.73 -26.18 -8.25
N TYR A 173 21.12 -27.36 -8.24
CA TYR A 173 19.80 -27.62 -8.81
C TYR A 173 18.86 -28.16 -7.73
N LEU A 174 17.57 -28.07 -8.02
CA LEU A 174 16.52 -28.73 -7.26
C LEU A 174 16.13 -30.00 -8.01
N ASP A 175 16.42 -31.16 -7.42
CA ASP A 175 16.00 -32.48 -7.92
C ASP A 175 14.48 -32.60 -7.82
N LEU A 176 13.78 -32.15 -8.86
CA LEU A 176 12.33 -32.01 -8.83
C LEU A 176 11.63 -33.34 -9.12
N ASN A 177 12.25 -34.20 -9.93
CA ASN A 177 11.71 -35.52 -10.26
C ASN A 177 12.12 -36.63 -9.27
N ARG A 178 12.89 -36.31 -8.22
CA ARG A 178 13.31 -37.19 -7.12
C ARG A 178 14.09 -38.42 -7.56
N ASN A 179 14.91 -38.28 -8.60
CA ASN A 179 15.71 -39.37 -9.13
C ASN A 179 17.18 -39.34 -8.65
N GLY A 180 17.59 -38.34 -7.87
CA GLY A 180 18.94 -38.23 -7.33
C GLY A 180 20.01 -37.88 -8.37
N GLN A 181 19.64 -37.56 -9.60
CA GLN A 181 20.52 -37.13 -10.69
C GLN A 181 20.14 -35.72 -11.17
N PHE A 182 21.06 -35.06 -11.88
CA PHE A 182 20.78 -33.75 -12.47
C PHE A 182 20.31 -33.90 -13.92
N GLU A 183 19.09 -33.46 -14.23
CA GLU A 183 18.60 -33.27 -15.59
C GLU A 183 18.98 -31.89 -16.12
N THR A 184 19.86 -31.88 -17.12
CA THR A 184 20.36 -30.65 -17.75
C THR A 184 19.28 -29.94 -18.57
N ASN A 185 19.26 -28.61 -18.51
CA ASN A 185 18.41 -27.76 -19.34
C ASN A 185 19.12 -27.38 -20.65
N GLY A 186 18.36 -27.20 -21.73
CA GLY A 186 18.87 -26.69 -23.01
C GLY A 186 19.05 -27.75 -24.08
N PHE A 187 19.92 -27.47 -25.06
CA PHE A 187 20.19 -28.37 -26.18
C PHE A 187 21.13 -29.50 -25.73
N ILE A 188 20.60 -30.73 -25.73
CA ILE A 188 21.35 -31.92 -25.36
C ILE A 188 21.21 -33.00 -26.44
N TRP A 189 22.16 -33.94 -26.43
CA TRP A 189 22.10 -35.14 -27.24
C TRP A 189 21.13 -36.14 -26.60
N GLU A 190 20.17 -36.63 -27.37
CA GLU A 190 19.30 -37.72 -26.92
C GLU A 190 20.14 -38.99 -26.77
N ARG A 191 19.94 -39.73 -25.68
CA ARG A 191 20.65 -40.98 -25.41
C ARG A 191 19.68 -42.15 -25.31
N ASP A 192 20.10 -43.29 -25.85
CA ASP A 192 19.41 -44.57 -25.70
C ASP A 192 19.61 -45.16 -24.30
N ARG A 193 19.02 -46.35 -24.09
CA ARG A 193 19.08 -47.04 -22.79
C ARG A 193 20.49 -47.48 -22.40
N GLN A 194 21.41 -47.58 -23.36
CA GLN A 194 22.83 -47.90 -23.18
C GLN A 194 23.69 -46.63 -23.06
N GLY A 195 23.09 -45.44 -23.09
CA GLY A 195 23.78 -44.15 -23.01
C GLY A 195 24.41 -43.68 -24.33
N ARG A 196 24.15 -44.37 -25.44
CA ARG A 196 24.66 -44.02 -26.78
C ARG A 196 23.81 -42.91 -27.36
N ILE A 197 24.43 -42.02 -28.13
CA ILE A 197 23.74 -40.88 -28.74
C ILE A 197 22.78 -41.38 -29.84
N ILE A 198 21.54 -40.89 -29.83
CA ILE A 198 20.51 -41.15 -30.83
C ILE A 198 20.48 -39.97 -31.80
N GLY A 199 20.70 -40.24 -33.08
CA GLY A 199 20.64 -39.23 -34.14
C GLY A 199 21.83 -38.25 -34.14
N ASN A 200 21.77 -37.29 -35.08
CA ASN A 200 22.86 -36.35 -35.37
C ASN A 200 22.53 -34.89 -34.97
N SER A 201 21.42 -34.65 -34.28
CA SER A 201 21.00 -33.29 -33.88
C SER A 201 20.67 -33.23 -32.39
N GLN A 202 21.10 -32.15 -31.74
CA GLN A 202 20.71 -31.86 -30.36
C GLN A 202 19.24 -31.43 -30.31
N ARG A 203 18.52 -31.86 -29.28
CA ARG A 203 17.15 -31.41 -29.00
C ARG A 203 17.11 -30.61 -27.72
N PHE A 204 16.17 -29.67 -27.65
CA PHE A 204 15.97 -28.84 -26.47
C PHE A 204 15.13 -29.58 -25.42
N PHE A 205 15.61 -29.66 -24.19
CA PHE A 205 14.90 -30.23 -23.05
C PHE A 205 14.84 -29.26 -21.87
N TRP A 206 13.77 -29.38 -21.08
CA TRP A 206 13.67 -28.79 -19.76
C TRP A 206 13.87 -29.86 -18.71
N GLY A 207 14.79 -29.63 -17.78
CA GLY A 207 15.16 -30.51 -16.68
C GLY A 207 14.97 -29.86 -15.33
N ASP A 208 15.89 -30.12 -14.41
CA ASP A 208 15.82 -29.60 -13.04
C ASP A 208 15.93 -28.08 -12.98
N PRO A 209 15.11 -27.40 -12.15
CA PRO A 209 15.32 -25.99 -11.85
C PRO A 209 16.68 -25.74 -11.20
N GLU A 210 17.39 -24.74 -11.70
CA GLU A 210 18.69 -24.33 -11.18
C GLU A 210 18.54 -23.15 -10.22
N TRP A 211 19.27 -23.19 -9.10
CA TRP A 211 19.27 -22.11 -8.10
C TRP A 211 20.03 -20.90 -8.64
N ILE A 212 19.36 -19.74 -8.67
CA ILE A 212 19.95 -18.45 -9.01
C ILE A 212 20.21 -17.66 -7.73
N GLY A 213 21.44 -17.17 -7.57
CA GLY A 213 21.86 -16.37 -6.42
C GLY A 213 21.53 -14.89 -6.58
N VAL A 214 21.06 -14.26 -5.51
CA VAL A 214 20.81 -12.81 -5.42
C VAL A 214 21.99 -12.15 -4.71
N LEU A 215 22.61 -11.17 -5.35
CA LEU A 215 23.72 -10.40 -4.78
C LEU A 215 23.21 -9.20 -3.98
N GLU A 216 23.96 -8.81 -2.95
CA GLU A 216 23.70 -7.62 -2.13
C GLU A 216 23.68 -6.34 -2.97
N ASN A 217 24.62 -6.24 -3.90
CA ASN A 217 24.68 -5.19 -4.92
C ASN A 217 24.52 -5.85 -6.31
N PRO A 218 23.31 -5.77 -6.91
CA PRO A 218 23.02 -6.42 -8.19
C PRO A 218 23.82 -5.89 -9.38
N ASP A 219 24.33 -4.66 -9.30
CA ASP A 219 25.04 -3.98 -10.40
C ASP A 219 26.52 -4.38 -10.51
N VAL A 220 27.03 -5.14 -9.55
CA VAL A 220 28.43 -5.58 -9.52
C VAL A 220 28.52 -7.09 -9.34
N PRO A 221 29.56 -7.77 -9.87
CA PRO A 221 29.72 -9.21 -9.69
C PRO A 221 29.99 -9.58 -8.24
N HIS A 222 29.87 -10.87 -7.96
CA HIS A 222 30.21 -11.43 -6.67
C HIS A 222 31.66 -11.10 -6.26
N SER A 223 31.84 -10.75 -4.99
CA SER A 223 33.16 -10.53 -4.40
C SER A 223 33.10 -10.76 -2.88
N GLY A 224 34.24 -10.68 -2.19
CA GLY A 224 34.26 -10.76 -0.72
C GLY A 224 33.41 -9.69 -0.02
N THR A 225 33.22 -8.53 -0.67
CA THR A 225 32.39 -7.42 -0.21
C THR A 225 31.00 -7.37 -0.85
N ASN A 226 30.73 -8.17 -1.89
CA ASN A 226 29.41 -8.29 -2.52
C ASN A 226 28.94 -9.74 -2.43
N ARG A 227 28.19 -10.04 -1.37
CA ARG A 227 27.83 -11.42 -1.00
C ARG A 227 26.49 -11.82 -1.59
N PHE A 228 26.23 -13.13 -1.63
CA PHE A 228 24.88 -13.63 -1.91
C PHE A 228 23.99 -13.44 -0.68
N LEU A 229 22.85 -12.78 -0.85
CA LEU A 229 21.83 -12.61 0.19
C LEU A 229 20.92 -13.85 0.29
N GLY A 230 20.67 -14.49 -0.85
CA GLY A 230 19.79 -15.64 -0.94
C GLY A 230 19.84 -16.29 -2.31
N ARG A 231 19.00 -17.30 -2.51
CA ARG A 231 18.84 -17.98 -3.79
C ARG A 231 17.39 -18.36 -4.02
N PHE A 232 16.98 -18.35 -5.28
CA PHE A 232 15.65 -18.79 -5.69
C PHE A 232 15.75 -19.78 -6.85
N ALA A 233 14.75 -20.64 -6.97
CA ALA A 233 14.51 -21.47 -8.13
C ALA A 233 13.01 -21.45 -8.38
N TYR A 234 12.60 -21.56 -9.64
CA TYR A 234 11.18 -21.56 -9.98
C TYR A 234 10.90 -22.50 -11.15
N VAL A 235 9.64 -22.91 -11.21
CA VAL A 235 9.03 -23.62 -12.33
C VAL A 235 7.84 -22.79 -12.78
N VAL A 236 7.71 -22.58 -14.08
CA VAL A 236 6.53 -21.92 -14.67
C VAL A 236 5.82 -22.91 -15.57
N VAL A 237 4.57 -23.18 -15.21
CA VAL A 237 3.63 -24.02 -15.95
C VAL A 237 2.52 -23.12 -16.46
N PRO A 238 2.43 -22.83 -17.77
CA PRO A 238 1.42 -21.92 -18.29
C PRO A 238 0.04 -22.59 -18.26
N THR A 239 -0.88 -22.05 -17.46
CA THR A 239 -2.24 -22.59 -17.27
C THR A 239 -3.03 -22.70 -18.58
N SER A 240 -2.81 -21.77 -19.52
CA SER A 240 -3.47 -21.79 -20.85
C SER A 240 -2.89 -22.81 -21.84
N ARG A 241 -1.81 -23.51 -21.49
CA ARG A 241 -1.17 -24.54 -22.36
C ARG A 241 -1.12 -25.92 -21.73
N THR A 242 -1.60 -26.06 -20.50
CA THR A 242 -1.70 -27.35 -19.81
C THR A 242 -3.15 -27.77 -19.64
N LEU A 243 -3.39 -29.07 -19.74
CA LEU A 243 -4.66 -29.64 -19.30
C LEU A 243 -4.67 -29.74 -17.77
N ASP A 244 -5.84 -29.65 -17.17
CA ASP A 244 -5.96 -29.72 -15.71
C ASP A 244 -6.17 -31.15 -15.23
N VAL A 245 -5.24 -31.69 -14.45
CA VAL A 245 -5.34 -33.07 -13.93
C VAL A 245 -6.60 -33.29 -13.08
N ASN A 246 -7.14 -32.23 -12.48
CA ASN A 246 -8.31 -32.30 -11.62
C ASN A 246 -9.65 -32.38 -12.37
N TYR A 247 -9.63 -32.39 -13.69
CA TYR A 247 -10.85 -32.55 -14.51
C TYR A 247 -10.70 -33.57 -15.64
N ILE A 248 -9.59 -34.33 -15.67
CA ILE A 248 -9.32 -35.33 -16.71
C ILE A 248 -9.73 -36.73 -16.23
N GLY A 249 -10.21 -37.54 -17.18
CA GLY A 249 -10.56 -38.93 -16.97
C GLY A 249 -11.97 -39.09 -16.38
N ASN A 250 -12.63 -40.17 -16.78
CA ASN A 250 -13.96 -40.53 -16.34
C ASN A 250 -14.06 -42.03 -16.05
N ASP A 251 -15.20 -42.43 -15.48
CA ASP A 251 -15.65 -43.82 -15.32
C ASP A 251 -17.07 -43.92 -15.88
N ALA A 252 -17.21 -43.53 -17.14
CA ALA A 252 -18.50 -43.42 -17.82
C ALA A 252 -19.15 -44.79 -18.06
N LYS A 253 -18.39 -45.89 -18.07
CA LYS A 253 -18.96 -47.26 -18.07
C LYS A 253 -19.61 -47.63 -16.74
N ARG A 254 -19.34 -46.84 -15.69
CA ARG A 254 -19.88 -47.01 -14.34
C ARG A 254 -19.57 -48.37 -13.71
N LEU A 255 -18.44 -48.96 -14.08
CA LEU A 255 -18.05 -50.30 -13.64
C LEU A 255 -17.22 -50.27 -12.35
N ASP A 256 -16.75 -49.09 -11.95
CA ASP A 256 -15.83 -48.87 -10.85
C ASP A 256 -16.24 -47.65 -9.98
N VAL A 257 -17.52 -47.25 -10.03
CA VAL A 257 -18.06 -46.09 -9.29
C VAL A 257 -18.00 -46.35 -7.78
N GLY A 258 -17.52 -45.37 -7.02
CA GLY A 258 -17.35 -45.52 -5.57
C GLY A 258 -16.13 -46.34 -5.15
N ALA A 259 -15.37 -46.91 -6.10
CA ALA A 259 -14.19 -47.71 -5.75
C ALA A 259 -13.01 -46.80 -5.40
N GLY A 260 -12.58 -46.82 -4.14
CA GLY A 260 -11.38 -46.11 -3.70
C GLY A 260 -10.09 -46.74 -4.22
N LEU A 261 -8.97 -46.05 -3.96
CA LEU A 261 -7.64 -46.60 -4.22
C LEU A 261 -7.37 -47.84 -3.34
N PRO A 262 -6.95 -48.98 -3.92
CA PRO A 262 -6.52 -50.14 -3.14
C PRO A 262 -5.26 -49.82 -2.33
N ARG A 263 -5.13 -50.43 -1.14
CA ARG A 263 -3.92 -50.33 -0.31
C ARG A 263 -2.70 -50.98 -0.97
N ASP A 264 -2.91 -51.99 -1.80
CA ASP A 264 -1.84 -52.66 -2.56
C ASP A 264 -1.55 -51.91 -3.88
N THR A 265 -0.34 -51.40 -4.00
CA THR A 265 0.13 -50.64 -5.17
C THR A 265 0.55 -51.52 -6.34
N ASN A 266 0.65 -52.85 -6.17
CA ASN A 266 1.07 -53.77 -7.23
C ASN A 266 -0.09 -54.32 -8.07
N VAL A 267 -1.35 -54.07 -7.68
CA VAL A 267 -2.53 -54.53 -8.41
C VAL A 267 -2.77 -53.66 -9.64
N LEU A 268 -2.95 -54.30 -10.81
CA LEU A 268 -3.42 -53.61 -12.01
C LEU A 268 -4.90 -53.29 -11.87
N LEU A 269 -5.25 -52.02 -12.02
CA LEU A 269 -6.64 -51.58 -12.03
C LEU A 269 -7.21 -51.63 -13.44
N SER A 270 -8.45 -52.09 -13.54
CA SER A 270 -9.27 -51.93 -14.73
C SER A 270 -9.96 -50.58 -14.69
N SER A 271 -10.18 -49.96 -15.85
CA SER A 271 -10.78 -48.64 -15.96
C SER A 271 -12.12 -48.68 -16.68
N GLY A 272 -13.10 -47.95 -16.15
CA GLY A 272 -14.37 -47.68 -16.80
C GLY A 272 -14.34 -46.47 -17.75
N PHE A 273 -13.16 -46.01 -18.17
CA PHE A 273 -13.02 -44.91 -19.11
C PHE A 273 -13.72 -45.20 -20.45
N LEU A 274 -14.52 -44.23 -20.91
CA LEU A 274 -15.15 -44.23 -22.22
C LEU A 274 -15.11 -42.80 -22.80
N ARG A 275 -14.86 -42.71 -24.09
CA ARG A 275 -14.93 -41.47 -24.85
C ARG A 275 -16.10 -41.55 -25.83
N ASN A 276 -16.95 -40.54 -25.85
CA ASN A 276 -18.04 -40.40 -26.81
C ASN A 276 -17.94 -39.08 -27.60
N GLN A 277 -18.82 -38.11 -27.33
CA GLN A 277 -18.98 -36.89 -28.14
C GLN A 277 -17.90 -35.82 -27.88
N GLY A 278 -17.15 -35.91 -26.78
CA GLY A 278 -16.07 -34.96 -26.46
C GLY A 278 -16.56 -33.64 -25.86
N VAL A 279 -17.65 -33.68 -25.09
CA VAL A 279 -18.36 -32.53 -24.53
C VAL A 279 -17.72 -32.01 -23.24
N GLY A 280 -17.00 -32.88 -22.53
CA GLY A 280 -16.35 -32.56 -21.25
C GLY A 280 -14.84 -32.84 -21.23
N SER A 281 -14.12 -32.11 -20.38
CA SER A 281 -12.69 -32.35 -20.12
C SER A 281 -12.41 -33.74 -19.54
N TRP A 282 -13.39 -34.36 -18.87
CA TRP A 282 -13.30 -35.71 -18.31
C TRP A 282 -13.24 -36.81 -19.37
N GLU A 283 -13.65 -36.55 -20.61
CA GLU A 283 -13.53 -37.48 -21.75
C GLU A 283 -12.11 -37.52 -22.34
N VAL A 284 -11.18 -36.70 -21.82
CA VAL A 284 -9.79 -36.75 -22.23
C VAL A 284 -9.13 -38.03 -21.71
N ASN A 285 -8.57 -38.81 -22.63
CA ASN A 285 -7.98 -40.10 -22.34
C ASN A 285 -6.59 -39.99 -21.69
N LEU A 286 -6.58 -39.99 -20.36
CA LEU A 286 -5.34 -39.97 -19.57
C LEU A 286 -4.46 -41.22 -19.78
N ALA A 287 -5.08 -42.39 -20.01
CA ALA A 287 -4.34 -43.62 -20.28
C ALA A 287 -3.54 -43.52 -21.59
N GLY A 288 -4.16 -42.96 -22.63
CA GLY A 288 -3.49 -42.69 -23.91
C GLY A 288 -2.37 -41.66 -23.76
N PHE A 289 -2.59 -40.64 -22.93
CA PHE A 289 -1.55 -39.68 -22.59
C PHE A 289 -0.35 -40.33 -21.89
N PHE A 290 -0.55 -41.17 -20.87
CA PHE A 290 0.56 -41.91 -20.24
C PHE A 290 1.29 -42.82 -21.23
N GLY A 291 0.54 -43.51 -22.10
CA GLY A 291 1.13 -44.37 -23.12
C GLY A 291 2.07 -43.61 -24.06
N THR A 292 1.68 -42.42 -24.49
CA THR A 292 2.49 -41.56 -25.38
C THR A 292 3.58 -40.79 -24.63
N LEU A 293 3.41 -40.53 -23.34
CA LEU A 293 4.37 -39.84 -22.49
C LEU A 293 5.69 -40.63 -22.40
N ASN A 294 5.61 -41.90 -22.05
CA ASN A 294 6.77 -42.81 -22.07
C ASN A 294 6.36 -44.23 -22.48
N THR A 295 6.65 -44.57 -23.73
CA THR A 295 6.36 -45.90 -24.29
C THR A 295 7.13 -47.03 -23.62
N ASN A 296 8.31 -46.77 -23.05
CA ASN A 296 9.12 -47.77 -22.34
C ASN A 296 8.50 -48.19 -21.01
N VAL A 297 7.70 -47.29 -20.41
CA VAL A 297 7.00 -47.53 -19.16
C VAL A 297 5.61 -48.12 -19.44
N TRP A 298 4.85 -47.50 -20.33
CA TRP A 298 3.40 -47.71 -20.43
C TRP A 298 2.91 -48.42 -21.70
N LEU A 299 3.71 -48.53 -22.77
CA LEU A 299 3.31 -49.20 -24.03
C LEU A 299 4.35 -50.22 -24.50
N TYR A 300 4.89 -51.01 -23.56
CA TYR A 300 5.93 -51.98 -23.89
C TYR A 300 5.36 -53.21 -24.60
N SER A 301 4.17 -53.66 -24.19
CA SER A 301 3.45 -54.82 -24.74
C SER A 301 2.10 -54.40 -25.33
N ILE A 302 1.60 -55.20 -26.28
CA ILE A 302 0.27 -55.04 -26.89
C ILE A 302 -0.88 -55.09 -25.86
N ASN A 303 -0.61 -55.61 -24.66
CA ASN A 303 -1.59 -55.72 -23.58
C ASN A 303 -1.56 -54.54 -22.59
N ASP A 304 -0.62 -53.61 -22.72
CA ASP A 304 -0.46 -52.50 -21.78
C ASP A 304 -1.45 -51.34 -22.03
N TYR A 305 -2.11 -51.34 -23.19
CA TYR A 305 -3.21 -50.45 -23.55
C TYR A 305 -4.29 -51.25 -24.30
N ARG A 306 -5.36 -51.63 -23.59
CA ARG A 306 -6.54 -52.30 -24.15
C ARG A 306 -7.78 -51.45 -23.85
N TYR A 307 -8.12 -50.60 -24.81
CA TYR A 307 -9.32 -49.78 -24.76
C TYR A 307 -10.52 -50.58 -25.27
N GLU A 308 -11.51 -50.77 -24.41
CA GLU A 308 -12.74 -51.48 -24.75
C GLU A 308 -13.86 -50.46 -24.99
N THR A 309 -14.57 -50.54 -26.12
CA THR A 309 -15.70 -49.64 -26.41
C THR A 309 -17.02 -50.19 -25.87
N ASN A 310 -17.09 -51.48 -25.54
CA ASN A 310 -18.27 -52.08 -24.94
C ASN A 310 -18.46 -51.55 -23.50
N ILE A 311 -19.61 -50.93 -23.23
CA ILE A 311 -19.94 -50.34 -21.92
C ILE A 311 -19.93 -51.37 -20.77
N ALA A 312 -20.16 -52.64 -21.06
CA ALA A 312 -20.13 -53.72 -20.06
C ALA A 312 -18.72 -54.25 -19.78
N VAL A 313 -17.71 -53.86 -20.57
CA VAL A 313 -16.34 -54.39 -20.48
C VAL A 313 -15.37 -53.30 -20.06
N ARG A 314 -14.56 -53.61 -19.05
CA ARG A 314 -13.56 -52.67 -18.53
C ARG A 314 -12.36 -52.58 -19.48
N SER A 315 -11.83 -51.38 -19.63
CA SER A 315 -10.54 -51.16 -20.29
C SER A 315 -9.41 -51.68 -19.37
N GLN A 316 -8.37 -52.26 -19.95
CA GLN A 316 -7.29 -52.94 -19.21
C GLN A 316 -5.90 -52.51 -19.68
N GLY A 317 -4.89 -52.84 -18.87
CA GLY A 317 -3.49 -52.55 -19.16
C GLY A 317 -2.88 -51.55 -18.19
N LEU A 318 -1.55 -51.40 -18.25
CA LEU A 318 -0.80 -50.57 -17.32
C LEU A 318 -1.18 -49.09 -17.40
N THR A 319 -1.42 -48.60 -18.62
CA THR A 319 -1.86 -47.22 -18.89
C THR A 319 -3.21 -46.90 -18.23
N PHE A 320 -4.20 -47.77 -18.43
CA PHE A 320 -5.52 -47.63 -17.83
C PHE A 320 -5.47 -47.81 -16.31
N SER A 321 -4.61 -48.71 -15.81
CA SER A 321 -4.40 -48.87 -14.37
C SER A 321 -3.89 -47.58 -13.72
N ASP A 322 -2.87 -46.92 -14.30
CA ASP A 322 -2.31 -45.70 -13.71
C ASP A 322 -3.22 -44.48 -13.89
N ALA A 323 -3.96 -44.39 -15.01
CA ALA A 323 -5.02 -43.39 -15.19
C ALA A 323 -6.15 -43.55 -14.16
N GLU A 324 -6.58 -44.78 -13.93
CA GLU A 324 -7.60 -45.11 -12.93
C GLU A 324 -7.13 -44.78 -11.51
N ARG A 325 -5.82 -44.97 -11.21
CA ARG A 325 -5.23 -44.56 -9.92
C ARG A 325 -5.34 -43.06 -9.69
N VAL A 326 -5.07 -42.22 -10.71
CA VAL A 326 -5.24 -40.76 -10.62
C VAL A 326 -6.70 -40.39 -10.35
N ARG A 327 -7.65 -41.02 -11.04
CA ARG A 327 -9.09 -40.76 -10.86
C ARG A 327 -9.59 -41.20 -9.47
N ARG A 328 -9.23 -42.41 -9.02
CA ARG A 328 -9.62 -42.92 -7.69
C ARG A 328 -8.94 -42.19 -6.54
N PHE A 329 -7.72 -41.67 -6.74
CA PHE A 329 -7.07 -40.77 -5.80
C PHE A 329 -7.91 -39.52 -5.54
N ARG A 330 -8.36 -38.88 -6.63
CA ARG A 330 -9.24 -37.71 -6.59
C ARG A 330 -10.60 -38.04 -6.00
N GLN A 331 -11.15 -39.21 -6.27
CA GLN A 331 -12.48 -39.58 -5.79
C GLN A 331 -12.53 -39.97 -4.29
N GLY A 332 -11.48 -40.60 -3.76
CA GLY A 332 -11.52 -41.17 -2.41
C GLY A 332 -12.50 -42.35 -2.28
N PRO A 333 -13.01 -42.65 -1.06
CA PRO A 333 -13.94 -43.76 -0.82
C PRO A 333 -15.41 -43.44 -1.18
N THR A 334 -15.69 -42.26 -1.72
CA THR A 334 -17.05 -41.78 -2.01
C THR A 334 -17.39 -41.93 -3.48
N ALA A 335 -18.66 -42.14 -3.85
CA ALA A 335 -19.06 -42.08 -5.25
C ALA A 335 -19.10 -40.62 -5.74
N PRO A 336 -18.83 -40.34 -7.04
CA PRO A 336 -19.13 -39.06 -7.67
C PRO A 336 -20.63 -38.74 -7.52
N GLN A 337 -20.96 -37.47 -7.31
CA GLN A 337 -22.35 -37.05 -7.15
C GLN A 337 -23.16 -37.26 -8.43
N SER A 338 -24.47 -37.45 -8.31
CA SER A 338 -25.36 -37.48 -9.46
C SER A 338 -25.51 -36.07 -10.06
N ALA A 339 -25.86 -35.93 -11.33
CA ALA A 339 -26.15 -34.60 -11.88
C ALA A 339 -27.36 -33.98 -11.18
N ASP A 340 -28.35 -34.80 -10.80
CA ASP A 340 -29.46 -34.40 -9.95
C ASP A 340 -28.93 -33.81 -8.65
N ASP A 341 -28.10 -34.48 -7.86
CA ASP A 341 -27.61 -33.95 -6.58
C ASP A 341 -26.66 -32.75 -6.75
N PHE A 342 -25.77 -32.83 -7.73
CA PHE A 342 -24.80 -31.79 -8.04
C PHE A 342 -25.53 -30.51 -8.43
N TYR A 343 -26.42 -30.57 -9.41
CA TYR A 343 -27.25 -29.43 -9.80
C TYR A 343 -28.41 -29.20 -8.85
N LEU A 344 -28.83 -30.08 -7.94
CA LEU A 344 -29.88 -29.77 -6.95
C LEU A 344 -29.31 -28.83 -5.88
N ILE A 345 -28.09 -29.12 -5.43
CA ILE A 345 -27.35 -28.27 -4.48
C ILE A 345 -26.89 -26.98 -5.18
N ASP A 346 -26.47 -27.08 -6.45
CA ASP A 346 -25.87 -26.00 -7.23
C ASP A 346 -26.84 -25.30 -8.20
N SER A 347 -28.12 -25.73 -8.31
CA SER A 347 -29.25 -24.99 -8.91
C SER A 347 -30.35 -24.58 -7.94
N GLY A 348 -30.46 -25.19 -6.75
CA GLY A 348 -31.47 -24.82 -5.76
C GLY A 348 -32.92 -25.08 -6.20
N ALA A 349 -33.11 -25.73 -7.36
CA ALA A 349 -34.41 -26.08 -7.89
C ALA A 349 -35.09 -27.13 -7.00
N SER A 350 -36.31 -26.88 -6.53
CA SER A 350 -37.12 -27.90 -5.84
C SER A 350 -37.67 -28.97 -6.80
N ASP A 351 -37.40 -28.84 -8.10
CA ASP A 351 -37.97 -29.65 -9.17
C ASP A 351 -36.89 -30.19 -10.12
N LEU A 352 -36.67 -31.51 -10.04
CA LEU A 352 -35.72 -32.26 -10.87
C LEU A 352 -36.12 -32.28 -12.36
N VAL A 353 -37.33 -31.85 -12.71
CA VAL A 353 -37.81 -31.85 -14.11
C VAL A 353 -36.94 -30.98 -15.02
N GLN A 354 -36.41 -29.85 -14.54
CA GLN A 354 -35.55 -29.00 -15.37
C GLN A 354 -34.15 -29.58 -15.58
N VAL A 355 -33.57 -30.22 -14.56
CA VAL A 355 -32.28 -30.93 -14.67
C VAL A 355 -32.45 -32.12 -15.62
N ASN A 356 -33.51 -32.90 -15.45
CA ASN A 356 -33.88 -34.00 -16.35
C ASN A 356 -34.06 -33.54 -17.79
N ASN A 357 -34.79 -32.45 -18.04
CA ASN A 357 -34.95 -31.94 -19.41
C ASN A 357 -33.65 -31.43 -20.03
N THR A 358 -32.69 -30.94 -19.21
CA THR A 358 -31.41 -30.42 -19.72
C THR A 358 -30.54 -31.54 -20.22
N PHE A 359 -30.37 -32.61 -19.44
CA PHE A 359 -29.53 -33.76 -19.81
C PHE A 359 -30.24 -34.78 -20.70
N GLN A 360 -31.57 -34.92 -20.63
CA GLN A 360 -32.30 -35.92 -21.43
C GLN A 360 -32.87 -35.35 -22.75
N GLY A 361 -32.83 -34.03 -22.92
CA GLY A 361 -33.55 -33.33 -23.99
C GLY A 361 -32.66 -32.50 -24.93
N ASP A 362 -31.36 -32.38 -24.65
CA ASP A 362 -30.43 -31.58 -25.46
C ASP A 362 -29.71 -32.40 -26.56
N PHE A 363 -29.84 -33.73 -26.53
CA PHE A 363 -29.22 -34.68 -27.45
C PHE A 363 -27.68 -34.71 -27.35
N ILE A 364 -27.14 -34.29 -26.20
CA ILE A 364 -25.72 -34.24 -25.89
C ILE A 364 -25.47 -35.27 -24.79
N ASP A 365 -24.61 -36.26 -25.05
CA ASP A 365 -24.23 -37.27 -24.04
C ASP A 365 -23.29 -36.64 -23.00
N GLY A 366 -23.88 -36.05 -21.96
CA GLY A 366 -23.20 -35.39 -20.85
C GLY A 366 -22.59 -36.38 -19.85
N TYR A 367 -23.05 -37.63 -19.83
CA TYR A 367 -22.50 -38.71 -19.00
C TYR A 367 -21.34 -39.46 -19.65
N SER A 368 -21.15 -39.26 -20.96
CA SER A 368 -20.21 -39.98 -21.82
C SER A 368 -20.47 -41.49 -21.85
N ASP A 369 -21.68 -41.94 -21.51
CA ASP A 369 -22.04 -43.34 -21.29
C ASP A 369 -22.75 -43.99 -22.50
N GLY A 370 -22.91 -43.24 -23.60
CA GLY A 370 -23.35 -43.74 -24.90
C GLY A 370 -24.56 -42.98 -25.43
N PRO A 371 -25.24 -43.48 -26.48
CA PRO A 371 -24.73 -44.43 -27.46
C PRO A 371 -23.48 -43.88 -28.16
N LEU A 372 -22.48 -44.74 -28.38
CA LEU A 372 -21.21 -44.35 -28.99
C LEU A 372 -21.39 -43.79 -30.41
N VAL A 373 -20.89 -42.58 -30.61
CA VAL A 373 -20.82 -41.93 -31.91
C VAL A 373 -19.59 -42.44 -32.66
N THR A 374 -19.81 -43.23 -33.71
CA THR A 374 -18.75 -43.80 -34.56
C THR A 374 -18.72 -43.19 -35.96
N THR A 375 -19.75 -42.43 -36.34
CA THR A 375 -19.87 -41.76 -37.64
C THR A 375 -20.40 -40.33 -37.50
N VAL A 376 -20.01 -39.45 -38.42
CA VAL A 376 -20.49 -38.05 -38.46
C VAL A 376 -22.01 -37.96 -38.70
N ALA A 377 -22.60 -38.98 -39.34
CA ALA A 377 -24.05 -39.06 -39.56
C ALA A 377 -24.82 -39.23 -38.24
N GLN A 378 -24.26 -39.95 -37.26
CA GLN A 378 -24.86 -40.11 -35.94
C GLN A 378 -24.88 -38.79 -35.15
N ILE A 379 -23.86 -37.94 -35.30
CA ILE A 379 -23.84 -36.58 -34.72
C ILE A 379 -24.98 -35.72 -35.28
N ARG A 380 -25.28 -35.85 -36.58
CA ARG A 380 -26.34 -35.07 -37.26
C ARG A 380 -27.75 -35.63 -37.03
N GLY A 381 -27.86 -36.90 -36.66
CA GLY A 381 -29.11 -37.65 -36.62
C GLY A 381 -29.92 -37.56 -35.33
N ARG A 382 -29.51 -36.73 -34.36
CA ARG A 382 -30.09 -36.68 -32.99
C ARG A 382 -30.15 -38.09 -32.37
N VAL A 383 -29.01 -38.58 -31.91
CA VAL A 383 -28.95 -39.84 -31.16
C VAL A 383 -29.87 -39.70 -29.94
N PRO A 384 -30.74 -40.69 -29.63
CA PRO A 384 -31.54 -40.66 -28.41
C PRO A 384 -30.63 -40.55 -27.20
N ASP A 385 -30.91 -39.55 -26.37
CA ASP A 385 -30.19 -39.33 -25.13
C ASP A 385 -30.55 -40.41 -24.11
N ASN A 386 -29.54 -41.02 -23.50
CA ASN A 386 -29.68 -42.01 -22.44
C ASN A 386 -29.16 -41.49 -21.10
N ASP A 387 -28.85 -40.20 -21.01
CA ASP A 387 -28.41 -39.58 -19.77
C ASP A 387 -29.44 -39.79 -18.66
N ARG A 388 -28.93 -40.19 -17.49
CA ARG A 388 -29.74 -40.43 -16.30
C ARG A 388 -29.24 -39.54 -15.17
N PRO A 389 -29.84 -38.35 -14.99
CA PRO A 389 -29.38 -37.37 -14.01
C PRO A 389 -29.31 -37.87 -12.57
N ASN A 390 -30.14 -38.85 -12.21
CA ASN A 390 -30.15 -39.48 -10.88
C ASN A 390 -28.97 -40.43 -10.62
N LEU A 391 -28.11 -40.65 -11.60
CA LEU A 391 -26.96 -41.51 -11.50
C LEU A 391 -25.66 -40.70 -11.37
N ALA A 392 -24.63 -41.29 -10.76
CA ALA A 392 -23.29 -40.67 -10.63
C ALA A 392 -22.79 -40.09 -11.97
N TRP A 393 -22.45 -38.80 -11.98
CA TRP A 393 -22.14 -38.04 -13.18
C TRP A 393 -20.63 -37.94 -13.39
N ALA A 394 -20.17 -38.16 -14.63
CA ALA A 394 -18.74 -38.12 -14.96
C ALA A 394 -18.12 -36.72 -14.80
N GLY A 395 -18.92 -35.66 -14.91
CA GLY A 395 -18.51 -34.27 -14.75
C GLY A 395 -18.60 -33.72 -13.33
N SER A 396 -19.07 -34.50 -12.34
CA SER A 396 -19.19 -34.02 -10.96
C SER A 396 -17.83 -33.80 -10.32
N ASP A 397 -17.74 -32.83 -9.40
CA ASP A 397 -16.53 -32.62 -8.61
C ASP A 397 -16.18 -33.85 -7.76
N LEU A 398 -14.88 -34.12 -7.65
CA LEU A 398 -14.35 -35.21 -6.83
C LEU A 398 -13.81 -34.66 -5.49
N THR A 399 -13.73 -35.51 -4.46
CA THR A 399 -13.46 -35.05 -3.08
C THR A 399 -12.03 -34.56 -2.84
N ASN A 400 -11.06 -35.13 -3.53
CA ASN A 400 -9.63 -34.80 -3.44
C ASN A 400 -9.14 -34.17 -4.76
N HIS A 401 -8.18 -33.25 -4.64
CA HIS A 401 -7.56 -32.55 -5.75
C HIS A 401 -6.04 -32.61 -5.66
N PHE A 402 -5.35 -32.57 -6.79
CA PHE A 402 -3.90 -32.37 -6.86
C PHE A 402 -3.60 -30.89 -6.66
N THR A 403 -3.08 -30.53 -5.50
CA THR A 403 -2.76 -29.14 -5.07
C THR A 403 -1.42 -28.65 -5.55
N GLY A 404 -0.48 -29.56 -5.84
CA GLY A 404 0.82 -29.20 -6.37
C GLY A 404 1.50 -30.32 -7.12
N LEU A 405 2.59 -29.98 -7.81
CA LEU A 405 3.37 -30.93 -8.62
C LEU A 405 3.94 -32.10 -7.79
N ASN A 406 4.12 -31.92 -6.48
CA ASN A 406 4.62 -32.95 -5.58
C ASN A 406 3.62 -34.09 -5.35
N ASP A 407 2.32 -33.86 -5.57
CA ASP A 407 1.27 -34.86 -5.33
C ASP A 407 1.38 -36.05 -6.30
N TRP A 408 2.04 -35.87 -7.45
CA TRP A 408 2.41 -36.95 -8.37
C TRP A 408 3.32 -38.01 -7.74
N PHE A 409 4.06 -37.67 -6.68
CA PHE A 409 4.92 -38.59 -5.94
C PHE A 409 4.24 -39.19 -4.70
N ASN A 410 2.93 -38.99 -4.53
CA ASN A 410 2.22 -39.57 -3.39
C ASN A 410 2.32 -41.10 -3.42
N PRO A 411 2.82 -41.75 -2.34
CA PRO A 411 2.97 -43.20 -2.31
C PRO A 411 1.65 -43.96 -2.53
N THR A 412 0.49 -43.37 -2.24
CA THR A 412 -0.82 -43.99 -2.46
C THR A 412 -1.16 -44.19 -3.93
N LEU A 413 -0.64 -43.35 -4.83
CA LEU A 413 -0.80 -43.53 -6.28
C LEU A 413 -0.09 -44.79 -6.77
N GLY A 414 1.05 -45.14 -6.16
CA GLY A 414 1.77 -46.39 -6.43
C GLY A 414 2.60 -46.42 -7.72
N PHE A 415 2.60 -45.35 -8.53
CA PHE A 415 3.39 -45.27 -9.77
C PHE A 415 4.46 -44.16 -9.75
N GLY A 416 4.71 -43.51 -8.61
CA GLY A 416 5.72 -42.44 -8.47
C GLY A 416 7.13 -42.85 -8.96
N ALA A 417 7.53 -44.11 -8.79
CA ALA A 417 8.82 -44.60 -9.31
C ALA A 417 8.89 -44.65 -10.85
N ARG A 418 7.75 -44.68 -11.55
CA ARG A 418 7.68 -44.72 -13.02
C ARG A 418 7.91 -43.35 -13.64
N ILE A 419 7.45 -42.29 -12.97
CA ILE A 419 7.63 -40.90 -13.43
C ILE A 419 9.05 -40.37 -13.20
N THR A 420 9.81 -40.94 -12.24
CA THR A 420 11.20 -40.54 -11.95
C THR A 420 12.21 -40.97 -13.03
N GLY A 421 11.80 -41.87 -13.95
CA GLY A 421 12.67 -42.44 -14.99
C GLY A 421 13.57 -43.58 -14.50
N GLN A 422 13.58 -43.89 -13.20
CA GLN A 422 14.45 -44.92 -12.59
C GLN A 422 13.74 -46.25 -12.27
N TYR A 423 12.61 -46.52 -12.93
CA TYR A 423 11.86 -47.75 -12.72
C TYR A 423 12.55 -49.01 -13.27
N THR A 424 13.27 -49.71 -12.42
CA THR A 424 13.72 -51.09 -12.68
C THR A 424 12.71 -52.07 -12.09
N ASN A 425 11.86 -52.66 -12.94
CA ASN A 425 11.07 -53.80 -12.50
C ASN A 425 12.03 -54.98 -12.18
N GLN A 426 11.85 -55.67 -11.06
CA GLN A 426 12.82 -56.64 -10.51
C GLN A 426 13.13 -57.88 -11.39
N SER A 427 12.53 -58.01 -12.58
CA SER A 427 12.72 -59.16 -13.47
C SER A 427 13.23 -58.79 -14.87
N VAL A 428 13.13 -57.52 -15.28
CA VAL A 428 13.63 -56.99 -16.58
C VAL A 428 13.90 -55.50 -16.38
N ALA A 429 15.09 -55.00 -16.70
CA ALA A 429 15.37 -53.56 -16.67
C ALA A 429 14.57 -52.84 -17.77
N ARG A 430 13.44 -52.19 -17.40
CA ARG A 430 12.47 -51.60 -18.34
C ARG A 430 12.78 -50.15 -18.71
N THR A 431 13.26 -49.35 -17.76
CA THR A 431 13.80 -48.01 -18.01
C THR A 431 15.30 -47.98 -17.69
N SER A 432 15.99 -46.95 -18.17
CA SER A 432 17.42 -46.78 -17.90
C SER A 432 17.71 -45.37 -17.37
N PRO A 433 18.51 -45.23 -16.29
CA PRO A 433 19.02 -43.94 -15.84
C PRO A 433 20.04 -43.33 -16.82
N LEU A 434 20.34 -43.99 -17.94
CA LEU A 434 21.18 -43.46 -19.02
C LEU A 434 20.35 -42.89 -20.19
N SER A 435 19.05 -43.22 -20.24
CA SER A 435 18.13 -42.82 -21.32
C SER A 435 17.59 -41.42 -21.07
N THR A 436 17.80 -40.50 -22.02
CA THR A 436 17.22 -39.15 -21.95
C THR A 436 15.69 -39.21 -22.00
N TYR A 437 15.13 -40.14 -22.78
CA TYR A 437 13.68 -40.30 -22.86
C TYR A 437 13.07 -40.69 -21.51
N ASP A 438 13.70 -41.60 -20.78
CA ASP A 438 13.17 -42.08 -19.50
C ASP A 438 13.30 -41.03 -18.39
N ARG A 439 14.47 -40.40 -18.25
CA ARG A 439 14.75 -39.39 -17.19
C ARG A 439 13.87 -38.14 -17.27
N TYR A 440 13.54 -37.69 -18.47
CA TYR A 440 12.77 -36.46 -18.68
C TYR A 440 11.25 -36.71 -18.70
N THR A 441 10.79 -37.90 -18.29
CA THR A 441 9.37 -38.26 -18.28
C THR A 441 8.54 -37.32 -17.40
N PHE A 442 9.00 -37.04 -16.17
CA PHE A 442 8.34 -36.10 -15.26
C PHE A 442 8.24 -34.68 -15.81
N TYR A 443 9.31 -34.16 -16.42
CA TYR A 443 9.30 -32.81 -17.00
C TYR A 443 8.33 -32.69 -18.18
N ARG A 444 8.25 -33.72 -19.02
CA ARG A 444 7.28 -33.78 -20.12
C ARG A 444 5.84 -33.89 -19.61
N LEU A 445 5.62 -34.57 -18.47
CA LEU A 445 4.33 -34.66 -17.78
C LEU A 445 3.84 -33.27 -17.35
N ILE A 446 4.61 -32.59 -16.50
CA ILE A 446 4.22 -31.30 -15.91
C ILE A 446 4.26 -30.13 -16.90
N SER A 447 4.89 -30.32 -18.07
CA SER A 447 4.81 -29.35 -19.17
C SER A 447 3.45 -29.32 -19.88
N GLN A 448 2.64 -30.37 -19.70
CA GLN A 448 1.36 -30.57 -20.37
C GLN A 448 0.19 -30.72 -19.39
N LEU A 449 0.44 -31.09 -18.12
CA LEU A 449 -0.56 -31.19 -17.07
C LEU A 449 -0.30 -30.19 -15.93
N GLY A 450 -1.33 -29.44 -15.56
CA GLY A 450 -1.34 -28.48 -14.46
C GLY A 450 -2.25 -28.92 -13.30
N THR A 451 -2.11 -28.23 -12.17
CA THR A 451 -2.84 -28.47 -10.90
C THR A 451 -3.59 -27.23 -10.41
N ASP A 452 -3.76 -26.22 -11.26
CA ASP A 452 -4.15 -24.85 -10.88
C ASP A 452 -5.61 -24.71 -10.40
N SER A 453 -6.50 -25.67 -10.69
CA SER A 453 -7.83 -25.73 -10.08
C SER A 453 -7.83 -26.13 -8.61
N ALA A 454 -6.78 -26.77 -8.09
CA ALA A 454 -6.79 -27.27 -6.73
C ALA A 454 -6.48 -26.23 -5.65
N ASP A 455 -6.05 -25.02 -6.02
CA ASP A 455 -6.17 -23.85 -5.12
C ASP A 455 -7.64 -23.38 -4.98
N GLY A 456 -8.57 -24.26 -5.33
CA GLY A 456 -9.93 -24.31 -4.82
C GLY A 456 -10.02 -24.57 -3.31
N ARG A 457 -9.27 -23.84 -2.47
CA ARG A 457 -9.63 -23.64 -1.04
C ARG A 457 -11.05 -23.09 -0.85
N PHE A 458 -11.75 -22.80 -1.94
CA PHE A 458 -13.05 -22.17 -2.01
C PHE A 458 -14.00 -22.86 -3.02
N GLU A 459 -13.66 -24.03 -3.57
CA GLU A 459 -14.44 -24.65 -4.68
C GLU A 459 -15.26 -25.87 -4.24
N SER A 460 -14.88 -26.59 -3.18
CA SER A 460 -15.81 -27.52 -2.52
C SER A 460 -16.67 -26.77 -1.51
N GLY A 461 -17.98 -26.71 -1.75
CA GLY A 461 -18.95 -26.05 -0.88
C GLY A 461 -18.71 -26.27 0.61
N THR A 462 -18.91 -25.21 1.39
CA THR A 462 -18.70 -25.03 2.85
C THR A 462 -17.30 -24.54 3.28
N HIS A 463 -17.14 -23.21 3.32
CA HIS A 463 -16.14 -22.56 4.16
C HIS A 463 -16.73 -22.40 5.58
N PRO A 464 -16.01 -22.70 6.67
CA PRO A 464 -16.51 -22.64 8.05
C PRO A 464 -17.13 -21.29 8.46
N VAL A 465 -16.62 -20.19 7.92
CA VAL A 465 -17.18 -18.83 8.17
C VAL A 465 -18.54 -18.62 7.48
N TYR A 466 -18.86 -19.38 6.44
CA TYR A 466 -20.13 -19.33 5.69
C TYR A 466 -21.05 -20.53 6.00
N SER A 467 -20.60 -21.50 6.80
CA SER A 467 -21.39 -22.66 7.24
C SER A 467 -21.62 -22.61 8.76
N ASP A 468 -22.71 -21.98 9.24
CA ASP A 468 -23.19 -22.39 10.59
C ASP A 468 -23.89 -23.73 10.42
N VAL A 469 -23.11 -24.79 10.54
CA VAL A 469 -23.65 -26.14 10.79
C VAL A 469 -24.11 -26.26 12.26
N TYR A 470 -23.88 -25.25 13.11
CA TYR A 470 -24.13 -25.38 14.55
C TYR A 470 -25.58 -25.16 15.04
N ARG A 471 -26.56 -24.84 14.17
CA ARG A 471 -27.96 -24.59 14.62
C ARG A 471 -29.11 -25.09 13.75
N GLY A 472 -28.86 -25.91 12.73
CA GLY A 472 -29.95 -26.56 11.97
C GLY A 472 -30.90 -25.60 11.23
N VAL A 473 -30.41 -24.41 10.84
CA VAL A 473 -31.14 -23.47 9.98
C VAL A 473 -30.45 -23.42 8.63
N ASP A 474 -31.18 -23.73 7.57
CA ASP A 474 -30.69 -23.70 6.19
C ASP A 474 -30.07 -22.33 5.86
N SER A 475 -28.79 -22.34 5.51
CA SER A 475 -28.06 -21.14 5.12
C SER A 475 -28.51 -20.68 3.73
N VAL A 476 -29.58 -19.89 3.68
CA VAL A 476 -29.96 -19.11 2.50
C VAL A 476 -28.82 -18.12 2.22
N ASN A 477 -28.31 -18.05 0.99
CA ASN A 477 -27.44 -16.96 0.53
C ASN A 477 -28.36 -15.96 -0.18
N PRO A 478 -28.87 -14.91 0.48
CA PRO A 478 -30.00 -14.16 -0.06
C PRO A 478 -29.59 -13.12 -1.08
N ASN A 479 -28.31 -13.01 -1.45
CA ASN A 479 -27.78 -11.81 -2.09
C ASN A 479 -26.52 -12.04 -2.98
N GLY A 480 -26.37 -13.22 -3.58
CA GLY A 480 -25.45 -13.36 -4.72
C GLY A 480 -23.95 -13.31 -4.44
N PHE A 481 -23.48 -13.76 -3.26
CA PHE A 481 -22.08 -14.18 -3.16
C PHE A 481 -21.86 -15.44 -3.97
N TYR A 482 -21.01 -15.36 -4.99
CA TYR A 482 -20.63 -16.51 -5.82
C TYR A 482 -19.99 -17.57 -4.92
N ARG A 483 -20.54 -18.79 -4.83
CA ARG A 483 -20.04 -19.86 -3.93
C ARG A 483 -18.76 -20.56 -4.43
N ARG A 484 -18.25 -20.22 -5.61
CA ARG A 484 -17.08 -20.86 -6.24
C ARG A 484 -15.77 -20.12 -5.98
N ALA A 485 -14.65 -20.84 -6.02
CA ALA A 485 -13.32 -20.28 -5.78
C ALA A 485 -12.91 -19.24 -6.81
N LYS A 486 -13.31 -19.46 -8.06
CA LYS A 486 -12.99 -18.59 -9.19
C LYS A 486 -14.25 -17.86 -9.66
N LEU A 487 -14.12 -16.54 -9.87
CA LEU A 487 -15.20 -15.68 -10.37
C LEU A 487 -15.23 -15.74 -11.90
N ASN A 488 -16.41 -15.98 -12.49
CA ASN A 488 -16.56 -15.93 -13.95
C ASN A 488 -16.45 -14.48 -14.45
N LEU A 489 -15.52 -14.20 -15.36
CA LEU A 489 -15.27 -12.82 -15.84
C LEU A 489 -16.35 -12.28 -16.80
N ASN A 490 -17.11 -13.17 -17.46
CA ASN A 490 -17.94 -12.80 -18.61
C ASN A 490 -19.43 -12.67 -18.27
N TYR A 491 -19.93 -13.46 -17.33
CA TYR A 491 -21.34 -13.47 -16.98
C TYR A 491 -21.56 -13.70 -15.49
N ALA A 492 -22.55 -12.99 -14.95
CA ALA A 492 -23.15 -13.29 -13.68
C ALA A 492 -24.06 -14.50 -13.84
N GLN A 493 -24.28 -15.20 -12.74
CA GLN A 493 -25.26 -16.27 -12.65
C GLN A 493 -26.37 -15.81 -11.72
N ASP A 494 -27.60 -16.25 -11.98
CA ASP A 494 -28.76 -15.71 -11.30
C ASP A 494 -28.70 -15.86 -9.78
N ASN A 495 -29.07 -14.76 -9.13
CA ASN A 495 -29.20 -14.61 -7.69
C ASN A 495 -30.09 -13.40 -7.39
N VAL A 496 -31.03 -13.10 -8.29
CA VAL A 496 -31.82 -11.87 -8.23
C VAL A 496 -33.17 -12.20 -7.60
N GLU A 497 -33.32 -11.82 -6.33
CA GLU A 497 -34.62 -11.45 -5.71
C GLU A 497 -35.62 -12.56 -5.32
N SER A 498 -35.27 -13.85 -5.32
CA SER A 498 -36.14 -14.88 -4.71
C SER A 498 -35.68 -15.25 -3.30
N SER A 499 -36.62 -15.32 -2.36
CA SER A 499 -36.42 -15.90 -1.02
C SER A 499 -36.11 -17.41 -1.04
N SER A 500 -36.15 -18.05 -2.21
CA SER A 500 -35.61 -19.38 -2.47
C SER A 500 -34.17 -19.30 -2.94
N ILE A 501 -33.33 -20.15 -2.36
CA ILE A 501 -31.95 -20.45 -2.81
C ILE A 501 -32.04 -20.90 -4.27
N ASP A 502 -31.83 -20.01 -5.24
CA ASP A 502 -31.62 -20.42 -6.62
C ASP A 502 -30.11 -20.44 -6.82
N SER A 503 -29.56 -21.64 -6.83
CA SER A 503 -28.14 -21.83 -7.08
C SER A 503 -27.89 -21.71 -8.60
N ALA A 504 -26.65 -21.46 -8.94
CA ALA A 504 -26.07 -21.40 -10.27
C ALA A 504 -26.69 -22.31 -11.39
N ARG A 505 -27.68 -21.84 -12.16
CA ARG A 505 -28.16 -22.53 -13.40
C ARG A 505 -27.30 -22.20 -14.64
N VAL A 506 -26.91 -23.19 -15.45
CA VAL A 506 -26.19 -22.96 -16.74
C VAL A 506 -27.04 -22.14 -17.73
N THR A 507 -28.35 -22.18 -17.56
CA THR A 507 -29.32 -21.39 -18.34
C THR A 507 -29.52 -19.96 -17.84
N SER A 508 -28.90 -19.55 -16.72
CA SER A 508 -29.15 -18.26 -16.06
C SER A 508 -28.00 -17.25 -16.17
N PHE A 509 -27.17 -17.41 -17.20
CA PHE A 509 -26.12 -16.44 -17.52
C PHE A 509 -26.72 -15.10 -17.90
N GLN A 510 -26.46 -14.09 -17.08
CA GLN A 510 -26.82 -12.70 -17.34
C GLN A 510 -25.57 -11.82 -17.30
N PRO A 511 -25.57 -10.67 -17.97
CA PRO A 511 -24.48 -9.71 -17.83
C PRO A 511 -24.29 -9.29 -16.38
N TRP A 512 -23.04 -9.12 -15.95
CA TRP A 512 -22.74 -8.61 -14.63
C TRP A 512 -23.37 -7.24 -14.39
N LYS A 513 -24.06 -7.06 -13.27
CA LYS A 513 -24.40 -5.73 -12.76
C LYS A 513 -23.14 -5.11 -12.11
N PRO A 514 -22.92 -3.78 -12.19
CA PRO A 514 -21.67 -3.17 -11.74
C PRO A 514 -21.37 -3.40 -10.26
N LEU A 515 -22.36 -3.13 -9.39
CA LEU A 515 -22.22 -3.37 -7.95
C LEU A 515 -22.01 -4.85 -7.63
N GLN A 516 -22.74 -5.74 -8.31
CA GLN A 516 -22.69 -7.19 -8.09
C GLN A 516 -21.32 -7.77 -8.46
N TRP A 517 -20.74 -7.35 -9.59
CA TRP A 517 -19.38 -7.71 -9.96
C TRP A 517 -18.40 -7.20 -8.91
N PHE A 518 -18.48 -5.91 -8.61
CA PHE A 518 -17.50 -5.23 -7.78
C PHE A 518 -17.40 -5.87 -6.39
N THR A 519 -18.53 -6.13 -5.73
CA THR A 519 -18.54 -6.75 -4.39
C THR A 519 -17.97 -8.16 -4.40
N ASN A 520 -18.30 -8.97 -5.42
CA ASN A 520 -17.78 -10.33 -5.58
C ASN A 520 -16.28 -10.33 -5.88
N ALA A 521 -15.82 -9.53 -6.84
CA ALA A 521 -14.40 -9.43 -7.20
C ALA A 521 -13.56 -8.87 -6.04
N ALA A 522 -14.03 -7.80 -5.38
CA ALA A 522 -13.37 -7.21 -4.21
C ALA A 522 -13.19 -8.22 -3.08
N SER A 523 -14.25 -8.98 -2.75
CA SER A 523 -14.20 -10.01 -1.71
C SER A 523 -13.12 -11.06 -2.01
N ARG A 524 -13.01 -11.51 -3.27
CA ARG A 524 -12.02 -12.51 -3.71
C ARG A 524 -10.58 -11.98 -3.67
N LEU A 525 -10.36 -10.77 -4.17
CA LEU A 525 -9.04 -10.13 -4.12
C LEU A 525 -8.58 -9.94 -2.67
N LEU A 526 -9.49 -9.54 -1.79
CA LEU A 526 -9.16 -9.29 -0.40
C LEU A 526 -8.95 -10.57 0.39
N LEU A 527 -9.71 -11.64 0.11
CA LEU A 527 -9.47 -12.99 0.66
C LEU A 527 -8.10 -13.56 0.26
N SER A 528 -7.64 -13.24 -0.96
CA SER A 528 -6.33 -13.67 -1.43
C SER A 528 -5.20 -12.93 -0.74
N GLU A 529 -5.35 -11.62 -0.50
CA GLU A 529 -4.29 -10.79 0.09
C GLU A 529 -4.26 -10.87 1.62
N PHE A 530 -5.44 -10.75 2.22
CA PHE A 530 -5.66 -10.83 3.65
C PHE A 530 -6.46 -12.11 3.85
N THR A 531 -5.89 -13.12 4.52
CA THR A 531 -6.55 -14.42 4.76
C THR A 531 -7.91 -14.33 5.47
N ASN A 532 -8.35 -13.12 5.82
CA ASN A 532 -9.64 -12.75 6.37
C ASN A 532 -10.41 -11.89 5.34
N SER A 533 -11.55 -12.39 4.84
CA SER A 533 -12.44 -11.73 3.87
C SER A 533 -12.92 -10.34 4.33
N LEU A 534 -13.40 -9.54 3.37
CA LEU A 534 -14.29 -8.44 3.72
C LEU A 534 -15.66 -8.93 4.23
N PRO A 535 -16.25 -8.25 5.23
CA PRO A 535 -17.51 -8.64 5.86
C PRO A 535 -18.58 -7.74 5.24
N PHE A 536 -18.84 -7.92 3.95
CA PHE A 536 -19.95 -7.21 3.31
C PHE A 536 -21.22 -8.02 3.51
N PHE A 537 -22.20 -7.42 4.17
CA PHE A 537 -23.52 -8.01 4.34
C PHE A 537 -24.57 -7.15 3.63
N PRO A 538 -25.40 -7.76 2.80
CA PRO A 538 -26.63 -7.16 2.30
C PRO A 538 -27.72 -7.13 3.39
N PRO A 539 -28.74 -6.26 3.25
CA PRO A 539 -29.74 -6.04 4.29
C PRO A 539 -30.54 -7.31 4.63
N GLY A 540 -30.70 -7.61 5.93
CA GLY A 540 -31.70 -8.57 6.41
C GLY A 540 -31.25 -10.00 6.76
N GLN A 541 -29.96 -10.30 7.00
CA GLN A 541 -29.55 -11.66 7.41
C GLN A 541 -28.43 -11.73 8.47
N ALA A 542 -28.79 -12.15 9.70
CA ALA A 542 -27.96 -12.26 10.92
C ALA A 542 -26.74 -13.21 10.79
N ARG A 543 -25.50 -12.71 11.01
CA ARG A 543 -24.31 -13.45 11.49
C ARG A 543 -23.10 -12.57 11.89
N SER A 544 -22.41 -13.04 12.93
CA SER A 544 -21.49 -12.31 13.83
C SER A 544 -20.08 -11.95 13.32
N VAL A 545 -19.84 -11.69 12.03
CA VAL A 545 -18.48 -11.25 11.56
C VAL A 545 -18.42 -9.72 11.41
N PRO A 546 -17.49 -9.01 12.07
CA PRO A 546 -17.43 -7.54 12.01
C PRO A 546 -16.84 -7.00 10.71
N GLY A 547 -17.50 -6.01 10.04
CA GLY A 547 -17.06 -5.20 8.88
C GLY A 547 -15.60 -4.71 8.92
N LEU A 548 -14.98 -4.30 7.81
CA LEU A 548 -13.59 -3.78 7.86
C LEU A 548 -13.57 -2.46 8.65
N PRO A 549 -12.77 -2.34 9.72
CA PRO A 549 -12.68 -1.11 10.51
C PRO A 549 -12.13 0.06 9.70
N ILE A 550 -12.77 1.23 9.82
CA ILE A 550 -12.39 2.50 9.17
C ILE A 550 -11.95 3.52 10.22
N HIS A 551 -12.47 3.43 11.44
CA HIS A 551 -12.13 4.35 12.53
C HIS A 551 -12.42 3.70 13.89
N GLY A 552 -11.67 4.09 14.91
CA GLY A 552 -11.79 3.59 16.29
C GLY A 552 -10.82 2.45 16.61
N SER A 553 -10.56 2.22 17.90
CA SER A 553 -9.66 1.16 18.36
C SER A 553 -10.39 -0.19 18.38
N VAL A 554 -9.92 -1.15 17.58
CA VAL A 554 -10.54 -2.47 17.47
C VAL A 554 -10.06 -3.35 18.61
N ARG A 555 -11.00 -3.92 19.38
CA ARG A 555 -10.69 -4.92 20.41
C ARG A 555 -10.64 -6.32 19.78
N VAL A 556 -9.51 -7.00 19.92
CA VAL A 556 -9.30 -8.40 19.51
C VAL A 556 -9.09 -9.22 20.76
N ARG A 557 -9.78 -10.36 20.91
CA ARG A 557 -9.50 -11.33 21.98
C ARG A 557 -8.65 -12.46 21.44
N ASP A 558 -7.64 -12.89 22.18
CA ASP A 558 -6.97 -14.17 21.91
C ASP A 558 -7.76 -15.37 22.47
N ALA A 559 -7.25 -16.58 22.24
CA ALA A 559 -7.81 -17.83 22.75
C ALA A 559 -7.85 -17.92 24.30
N ASN A 560 -7.12 -17.06 25.00
CA ASN A 560 -7.09 -16.96 26.45
C ASN A 560 -8.01 -15.85 26.98
N ASN A 561 -8.86 -15.27 26.11
CA ASN A 561 -9.77 -14.18 26.42
C ASN A 561 -9.08 -12.86 26.79
N LEU A 562 -7.78 -12.71 26.49
CA LEU A 562 -7.04 -11.46 26.69
C LEU A 562 -7.37 -10.49 25.56
N GLU A 563 -7.80 -9.28 25.93
CA GLU A 563 -8.14 -8.21 24.98
C GLU A 563 -6.90 -7.43 24.56
N TYR A 564 -6.66 -7.35 23.25
CA TYR A 564 -5.66 -6.49 22.61
C TYR A 564 -6.37 -5.40 21.82
N LEU A 565 -5.84 -4.18 21.89
CA LEU A 565 -6.29 -3.09 21.03
C LEU A 565 -5.44 -3.09 19.77
N THR A 566 -6.08 -3.20 18.61
CA THR A 566 -5.43 -3.11 17.30
C THR A 566 -5.95 -1.87 16.57
N ASN A 567 -5.07 -1.27 15.77
CA ASN A 567 -5.34 -0.10 14.94
C ASN A 567 -5.40 -0.48 13.45
N TYR A 568 -5.71 -1.75 13.13
CA TYR A 568 -5.89 -2.15 11.74
C TYR A 568 -7.12 -1.41 11.19
N VAL A 569 -6.90 -0.55 10.20
CA VAL A 569 -7.89 0.38 9.65
C VAL A 569 -7.77 0.35 8.13
N TYR A 570 -8.86 0.63 7.41
CA TYR A 570 -8.88 0.85 5.96
C TYR A 570 -7.66 1.66 5.49
N ASP A 571 -6.86 1.09 4.60
CA ASP A 571 -5.61 1.65 4.10
C ASP A 571 -5.55 1.70 2.55
N SER A 572 -4.44 2.21 2.02
CA SER A 572 -4.20 2.30 0.58
C SER A 572 -4.14 0.93 -0.10
N GLN A 573 -3.67 -0.11 0.59
CA GLN A 573 -3.58 -1.46 0.03
C GLN A 573 -4.98 -2.06 -0.20
N VAL A 574 -5.88 -1.94 0.78
CA VAL A 574 -7.29 -2.31 0.62
C VAL A 574 -7.92 -1.52 -0.51
N HIS A 575 -7.72 -0.20 -0.57
CA HIS A 575 -8.28 0.63 -1.62
C HIS A 575 -7.82 0.23 -3.02
N ARG A 576 -6.53 -0.07 -3.21
CA ARG A 576 -5.99 -0.53 -4.51
C ARG A 576 -6.66 -1.81 -5.00
N LEU A 577 -6.95 -2.76 -4.11
CA LEU A 577 -7.65 -4.00 -4.48
C LEU A 577 -9.10 -3.74 -4.89
N LEU A 578 -9.79 -2.84 -4.18
CA LEU A 578 -11.11 -2.38 -4.59
C LEU A 578 -11.06 -1.68 -5.96
N GLN A 579 -10.06 -0.83 -6.17
CA GLN A 579 -9.86 -0.14 -7.44
C GLN A 579 -9.62 -1.11 -8.60
N VAL A 580 -8.82 -2.16 -8.39
CA VAL A 580 -8.62 -3.22 -9.39
C VAL A 580 -9.94 -3.92 -9.73
N ALA A 581 -10.78 -4.24 -8.74
CA ALA A 581 -12.08 -4.86 -8.97
C ALA A 581 -12.98 -3.99 -9.89
N ALA A 582 -13.05 -2.68 -9.62
CA ALA A 582 -13.82 -1.74 -10.45
C ALA A 582 -13.21 -1.59 -11.86
N ASN A 583 -11.88 -1.52 -11.95
CA ASN A 583 -11.18 -1.38 -13.22
C ASN A 583 -11.36 -2.59 -14.15
N ILE A 584 -11.40 -3.81 -13.62
CA ILE A 584 -11.66 -5.00 -14.44
C ILE A 584 -13.06 -4.93 -15.06
N TYR A 585 -14.06 -4.52 -14.28
CA TYR A 585 -15.43 -4.37 -14.78
C TYR A 585 -15.55 -3.31 -15.87
N ASP A 586 -14.93 -2.15 -15.66
CA ASP A 586 -14.99 -1.06 -16.61
C ASP A 586 -14.09 -1.31 -17.83
N ALA A 587 -13.09 -2.18 -17.73
CA ALA A 587 -12.35 -2.63 -18.90
C ALA A 587 -13.20 -3.54 -19.82
N THR A 588 -14.15 -4.30 -19.27
CA THR A 588 -14.98 -5.26 -20.01
C THR A 588 -16.35 -4.71 -20.42
N THR A 589 -16.83 -3.64 -19.79
CA THR A 589 -18.16 -3.06 -20.05
C THR A 589 -18.06 -1.61 -20.50
N ASN A 590 -18.93 -1.13 -21.39
CA ASN A 590 -19.03 0.28 -21.73
C ASN A 590 -20.44 0.82 -21.40
N GLN A 591 -20.54 1.61 -20.33
CA GLN A 591 -21.78 2.31 -19.99
C GLN A 591 -21.95 3.54 -20.88
N LEU A 592 -22.44 3.32 -22.10
CA LEU A 592 -22.80 4.38 -23.01
C LEU A 592 -24.20 4.89 -22.67
N LEU A 593 -24.30 6.10 -22.12
CA LEU A 593 -25.56 6.82 -22.10
C LEU A 593 -25.79 7.38 -23.50
N LEU A 594 -26.67 6.74 -24.25
CA LEU A 594 -27.17 7.28 -25.51
C LEU A 594 -27.94 8.57 -25.19
N PRO A 595 -27.63 9.73 -25.81
CA PRO A 595 -28.70 10.67 -26.07
C PRO A 595 -29.66 9.92 -27.01
N LEU A 596 -30.94 9.82 -26.64
CA LEU A 596 -31.99 9.63 -27.65
C LEU A 596 -31.73 10.73 -28.69
N GLN A 597 -31.17 10.38 -29.86
CA GLN A 597 -30.87 11.30 -30.98
C GLN A 597 -29.65 12.26 -30.83
N GLY A 598 -28.46 11.76 -30.47
CA GLY A 598 -27.20 12.52 -30.59
C GLY A 598 -26.22 11.95 -31.64
N PRO A 599 -25.39 12.79 -32.31
CA PRO A 599 -24.40 12.31 -33.28
C PRO A 599 -23.30 11.45 -32.62
N VAL A 600 -22.79 10.46 -33.38
CA VAL A 600 -21.88 9.39 -32.88
C VAL A 600 -20.60 9.93 -32.22
N ASN A 601 -20.18 11.14 -32.58
CA ASN A 601 -19.02 11.87 -32.07
C ASN A 601 -19.17 12.43 -30.64
N GLN A 602 -20.33 12.28 -29.99
CA GLN A 602 -20.57 12.72 -28.59
C GLN A 602 -20.75 11.56 -27.59
N ARG A 603 -20.48 10.32 -28.00
CA ARG A 603 -20.59 9.13 -27.15
C ARG A 603 -19.45 9.08 -26.14
N VAL A 604 -19.78 9.13 -24.85
CA VAL A 604 -18.83 9.00 -23.74
C VAL A 604 -19.17 7.74 -22.95
N ALA A 605 -18.16 6.92 -22.68
CA ALA A 605 -18.28 5.78 -21.78
C ALA A 605 -18.06 6.28 -20.35
N PHE A 606 -19.12 6.28 -19.55
CA PHE A 606 -19.05 6.74 -18.17
C PHE A 606 -18.41 5.69 -17.26
N PRO A 607 -17.66 6.09 -16.23
CA PRO A 607 -17.09 5.17 -15.27
C PRO A 607 -18.16 4.67 -14.31
N THR A 608 -17.96 3.46 -13.80
CA THR A 608 -18.74 2.95 -12.67
C THR A 608 -18.29 3.65 -11.38
N VAL A 609 -19.20 4.35 -10.71
CA VAL A 609 -18.90 5.03 -9.44
C VAL A 609 -19.58 4.32 -8.28
N LEU A 610 -18.79 3.95 -7.27
CA LEU A 610 -19.20 3.16 -6.12
C LEU A 610 -18.91 3.92 -4.83
N ARG A 611 -19.97 4.30 -4.13
CA ARG A 611 -19.94 5.02 -2.85
C ARG A 611 -19.84 4.02 -1.69
N PRO A 612 -18.87 4.14 -0.78
CA PRO A 612 -18.79 3.30 0.40
C PRO A 612 -19.83 3.70 1.45
N LEU A 613 -20.42 2.71 2.10
CA LEU A 613 -21.37 2.85 3.19
C LEU A 613 -20.76 2.36 4.50
N VAL A 614 -21.09 3.01 5.61
CA VAL A 614 -20.53 2.69 6.93
C VAL A 614 -21.62 2.51 7.98
N TYR A 615 -21.29 1.75 9.03
CA TYR A 615 -22.12 1.58 10.23
C TYR A 615 -21.24 1.61 11.49
N GLU A 616 -21.87 1.85 12.65
CA GLU A 616 -21.22 1.75 13.96
C GLU A 616 -21.48 0.36 14.55
N ASP A 617 -20.43 -0.36 14.93
CA ASP A 617 -20.55 -1.75 15.38
C ASP A 617 -21.05 -1.86 16.83
N ALA A 618 -22.21 -2.48 17.04
CA ALA A 618 -22.77 -2.71 18.38
C ALA A 618 -21.87 -3.56 19.29
N ARG A 619 -21.02 -4.44 18.72
CA ARG A 619 -20.07 -5.27 19.49
C ARG A 619 -18.88 -4.48 20.03
N THR A 620 -18.52 -3.41 19.34
CA THR A 620 -17.45 -2.48 19.73
C THR A 620 -17.91 -1.04 19.51
N PRO A 621 -18.80 -0.51 20.38
CA PRO A 621 -19.34 0.84 20.23
C PRO A 621 -18.22 1.89 20.10
N GLY A 622 -18.41 2.87 19.22
CA GLY A 622 -17.37 3.84 18.84
C GLY A 622 -16.43 3.40 17.72
N VAL A 623 -16.50 2.14 17.26
CA VAL A 623 -15.78 1.67 16.06
C VAL A 623 -16.68 1.75 14.84
N LEU A 624 -16.19 2.43 13.80
CA LEU A 624 -16.85 2.50 12.51
C LEU A 624 -16.27 1.46 11.56
N ARG A 625 -17.17 0.78 10.86
CA ARG A 625 -16.81 -0.27 9.92
C ARG A 625 -17.46 -0.03 8.57
N LEU A 626 -16.76 -0.47 7.53
CA LEU A 626 -17.28 -0.51 6.16
C LEU A 626 -18.41 -1.54 6.12
N HIS A 627 -19.59 -1.10 5.68
CA HIS A 627 -20.79 -1.92 5.59
C HIS A 627 -20.94 -2.55 4.20
N SER A 628 -20.96 -1.73 3.15
CA SER A 628 -21.20 -2.13 1.75
C SER A 628 -20.92 -0.95 0.80
N PHE A 629 -21.29 -1.08 -0.47
CA PHE A 629 -21.21 -0.01 -1.47
C PHE A 629 -22.57 0.25 -2.13
N GLU A 630 -22.76 1.49 -2.56
CA GLU A 630 -23.89 1.93 -3.36
C GLU A 630 -23.36 2.40 -4.72
N GLN A 631 -23.88 1.84 -5.82
CA GLN A 631 -23.54 2.36 -7.14
C GLN A 631 -24.25 3.70 -7.37
N ILE A 632 -23.49 4.72 -7.76
CA ILE A 632 -24.03 6.03 -8.11
C ILE A 632 -24.31 6.07 -9.61
N GLY A 633 -25.60 6.17 -9.94
CA GLY A 633 -26.12 6.29 -11.30
C GLY A 633 -26.07 7.71 -11.87
N ALA A 634 -27.00 8.03 -12.78
CA ALA A 634 -27.23 9.41 -13.20
C ALA A 634 -27.88 10.20 -12.06
N VAL A 635 -27.43 11.44 -11.83
CA VAL A 635 -28.06 12.32 -10.85
C VAL A 635 -29.50 12.61 -11.28
N PRO A 636 -30.53 12.43 -10.40
CA PRO A 636 -31.94 12.53 -10.78
C PRO A 636 -32.38 13.90 -11.32
N ASN A 637 -31.66 14.98 -10.98
CA ASN A 637 -32.01 16.34 -11.37
C ASN A 637 -30.94 16.90 -12.34
N LEU A 638 -31.21 16.83 -13.64
CA LEU A 638 -30.32 17.37 -14.69
C LEU A 638 -30.15 18.89 -14.62
N ASN A 639 -31.10 19.61 -14.01
CA ASN A 639 -31.04 21.08 -13.90
C ASN A 639 -30.06 21.54 -12.80
N ASN A 640 -29.77 20.68 -11.82
CA ASN A 640 -28.77 20.96 -10.80
C ASN A 640 -28.11 19.66 -10.29
N PRO A 641 -27.18 19.07 -11.06
CA PRO A 641 -26.61 17.77 -10.72
C PRO A 641 -25.75 17.79 -9.43
N LEU A 642 -25.39 18.97 -8.91
CA LEU A 642 -24.74 19.09 -7.59
C LEU A 642 -25.69 18.83 -6.42
N GLU A 643 -27.00 19.03 -6.57
CA GLU A 643 -27.95 18.85 -5.45
C GLU A 643 -27.93 17.43 -4.90
N PHE A 644 -27.81 16.40 -5.74
CA PHE A 644 -27.76 15.02 -5.27
C PHE A 644 -26.50 14.68 -4.47
N LEU A 645 -25.36 15.29 -4.85
CA LEU A 645 -24.07 15.08 -4.19
C LEU A 645 -23.94 15.90 -2.91
N LEU A 646 -24.53 17.10 -2.89
CA LEU A 646 -24.54 18.02 -1.75
C LEU A 646 -25.73 17.81 -0.80
N ALA A 647 -26.75 17.06 -1.19
CA ALA A 647 -27.87 16.69 -0.31
C ALA A 647 -27.43 15.81 0.86
N ARG A 648 -26.24 15.21 0.78
CA ARG A 648 -25.64 14.40 1.84
C ARG A 648 -24.47 15.14 2.46
N ASP A 649 -24.46 15.23 3.79
CA ASP A 649 -23.40 15.93 4.52
C ASP A 649 -22.08 15.16 4.40
N TRP A 650 -20.95 15.85 4.20
CA TRP A 650 -19.62 15.26 4.33
C TRP A 650 -19.08 15.52 5.74
N VAL A 651 -18.76 14.46 6.48
CA VAL A 651 -18.47 14.54 7.91
C VAL A 651 -17.21 13.76 8.28
N SER A 652 -16.53 14.22 9.34
CA SER A 652 -15.38 13.51 9.93
C SER A 652 -15.83 12.18 10.55
N PRO A 653 -15.07 11.08 10.38
CA PRO A 653 -15.38 9.79 11.02
C PRO A 653 -15.59 9.92 12.54
N ASP A 654 -14.82 10.78 13.18
CA ASP A 654 -14.78 10.95 14.63
C ASP A 654 -16.08 11.57 15.20
N LEU A 655 -16.96 12.12 14.33
CA LEU A 655 -18.21 12.79 14.71
C LEU A 655 -19.47 11.98 14.39
N VAL A 656 -19.37 10.81 13.75
CA VAL A 656 -20.56 10.08 13.27
C VAL A 656 -21.07 9.00 14.22
N THR A 657 -20.27 8.58 15.19
CA THR A 657 -20.65 7.58 16.19
C THR A 657 -21.59 8.17 17.25
N ASN A 658 -22.48 7.36 17.82
CA ASN A 658 -23.46 7.79 18.81
C ASN A 658 -22.82 8.41 20.08
N GLY A 659 -21.63 7.96 20.45
CA GLY A 659 -20.88 8.48 21.60
C GLY A 659 -20.10 9.78 21.34
N ALA A 660 -20.07 10.29 20.11
CA ALA A 660 -19.26 11.47 19.77
C ALA A 660 -19.82 12.77 20.41
N PRO A 661 -19.00 13.81 20.62
CA PRO A 661 -19.51 15.15 20.97
C PRO A 661 -20.37 15.71 19.82
N HIS A 662 -21.54 16.28 20.12
CA HIS A 662 -22.32 17.04 19.13
C HIS A 662 -21.71 18.44 18.95
N SER A 663 -20.66 18.54 18.13
CA SER A 663 -20.03 19.80 17.75
C SER A 663 -20.47 20.24 16.35
N GLY A 664 -20.12 21.48 15.97
CA GLY A 664 -20.25 21.93 14.58
C GLY A 664 -19.67 20.90 13.61
N GLY A 665 -20.39 20.61 12.52
CA GLY A 665 -19.99 19.60 11.53
C GLY A 665 -20.31 18.14 11.87
N SER A 666 -21.00 17.86 12.97
CA SER A 666 -21.65 16.56 13.18
C SER A 666 -22.80 16.36 12.18
N PRO A 667 -23.08 15.13 11.70
CA PRO A 667 -24.22 14.89 10.81
C PRO A 667 -25.54 15.15 11.53
N ARG A 668 -26.58 15.55 10.79
CA ARG A 668 -27.94 15.76 11.34
C ARG A 668 -28.48 14.53 12.06
N GLN A 669 -28.15 13.34 11.58
CA GLN A 669 -28.46 12.07 12.22
C GLN A 669 -27.18 11.25 12.34
N ARG A 670 -26.78 10.90 13.57
CA ARG A 670 -25.64 10.02 13.84
C ARG A 670 -26.00 8.56 13.65
N LEU A 671 -24.99 7.71 13.57
CA LEU A 671 -25.18 6.27 13.59
C LEU A 671 -25.55 5.84 15.00
N ALA A 672 -26.47 4.87 15.10
CA ALA A 672 -26.67 4.12 16.33
C ALA A 672 -25.79 2.86 16.24
N PRO A 673 -25.19 2.39 17.35
CA PRO A 673 -24.51 1.12 17.35
C PRO A 673 -25.49 0.04 16.92
N SER A 674 -25.13 -0.68 15.87
CA SER A 674 -25.96 -1.68 15.23
C SER A 674 -25.13 -2.88 14.85
N LEU A 675 -25.78 -4.02 14.73
CA LEU A 675 -25.15 -5.14 14.04
C LEU A 675 -25.21 -4.90 12.51
N PRO A 676 -24.30 -5.48 11.71
CA PRO A 676 -24.25 -5.27 10.26
C PRO A 676 -25.60 -5.49 9.53
N GLU A 677 -26.52 -6.24 10.12
CA GLU A 677 -27.73 -6.72 9.48
C GLU A 677 -28.93 -5.79 9.66
N GLU A 678 -28.82 -4.85 10.61
CA GLU A 678 -29.90 -3.92 10.98
C GLU A 678 -30.05 -2.76 9.98
N ASP A 679 -29.21 -2.73 8.93
CA ASP A 679 -29.23 -1.75 7.83
C ASP A 679 -29.34 -0.29 8.34
N VAL A 680 -28.61 0.01 9.43
CA VAL A 680 -28.47 1.36 9.99
C VAL A 680 -27.17 1.96 9.46
N THR A 681 -27.19 2.36 8.18
CA THR A 681 -26.00 2.80 7.46
C THR A 681 -25.97 4.31 7.22
N SER A 682 -24.81 4.82 6.82
CA SER A 682 -24.63 6.20 6.36
C SER A 682 -25.51 6.56 5.14
N ALA A 683 -26.01 5.58 4.38
CA ALA A 683 -27.00 5.82 3.33
C ALA A 683 -28.33 6.31 3.91
N LYS A 684 -28.90 5.60 4.89
CA LYS A 684 -30.17 5.97 5.52
C LYS A 684 -30.08 7.23 6.37
N ARG A 685 -28.91 7.46 6.98
CA ARG A 685 -28.63 8.66 7.78
C ARG A 685 -28.26 9.89 6.96
N GLY A 686 -27.99 9.73 5.66
CA GLY A 686 -27.82 10.83 4.71
C GLY A 686 -26.47 11.55 4.79
N PHE A 687 -25.36 10.84 5.02
CA PHE A 687 -24.03 11.47 5.09
C PHE A 687 -22.91 10.61 4.45
N ASN A 688 -21.78 11.25 4.15
CA ASN A 688 -20.54 10.67 3.63
C ASN A 688 -19.40 10.92 4.63
N VAL A 689 -18.36 10.08 4.59
CA VAL A 689 -17.25 10.16 5.54
C VAL A 689 -15.95 10.58 4.84
N PHE A 690 -15.27 11.60 5.37
CA PHE A 690 -13.95 11.99 4.88
C PHE A 690 -12.87 10.95 5.21
N GLY A 691 -11.91 10.77 4.30
CA GLY A 691 -10.84 9.79 4.43
C GLY A 691 -11.22 8.37 3.95
N LEU A 692 -12.47 8.15 3.57
CA LEU A 692 -12.92 6.93 2.91
C LEU A 692 -13.28 7.24 1.44
N PRO A 693 -12.36 7.01 0.49
CA PRO A 693 -12.58 7.36 -0.90
C PRO A 693 -13.66 6.52 -1.58
N TRP A 694 -14.36 7.17 -2.51
CA TRP A 694 -15.24 6.48 -3.45
C TRP A 694 -14.39 5.71 -4.44
N VAL A 695 -14.91 4.62 -4.98
CA VAL A 695 -14.21 3.83 -6.00
C VAL A 695 -14.79 4.21 -7.35
N VAL A 696 -13.95 4.73 -8.25
CA VAL A 696 -14.35 5.14 -9.61
C VAL A 696 -13.61 4.25 -10.61
N GLY A 697 -14.34 3.48 -11.40
CA GLY A 697 -13.72 2.62 -12.42
C GLY A 697 -13.00 3.42 -13.50
N ALA A 698 -11.89 2.88 -14.00
CA ALA A 698 -11.02 3.58 -14.93
C ALA A 698 -11.60 3.61 -16.35
N LYS A 699 -11.74 4.81 -16.91
CA LYS A 699 -12.15 5.04 -18.31
C LYS A 699 -11.22 6.00 -19.03
N LYS A 700 -10.87 5.63 -20.26
CA LYS A 700 -10.04 6.48 -21.14
C LYS A 700 -10.87 7.60 -21.75
N GLY A 701 -10.23 8.74 -22.00
CA GLY A 701 -10.82 9.91 -22.66
C GLY A 701 -11.60 10.83 -21.73
N LEU A 702 -11.52 10.67 -20.41
CA LEU A 702 -12.23 11.50 -19.43
C LEU A 702 -11.29 12.46 -18.71
N PRO A 703 -11.65 13.74 -18.55
CA PRO A 703 -10.92 14.66 -17.68
C PRO A 703 -10.93 14.17 -16.22
N ASN A 704 -9.92 14.55 -15.46
CA ASN A 704 -9.71 14.05 -14.11
C ASN A 704 -9.04 15.05 -13.16
N PHE A 705 -8.96 14.66 -11.89
CA PHE A 705 -8.15 15.34 -10.89
C PHE A 705 -6.65 15.24 -11.23
N ASN A 706 -5.91 16.34 -11.04
CA ASN A 706 -4.46 16.34 -11.18
C ASN A 706 -3.75 16.61 -9.85
N GLN A 707 -4.07 17.73 -9.19
CA GLN A 707 -3.40 18.09 -7.94
C GLN A 707 -4.26 18.94 -7.00
N ALA A 708 -3.94 18.87 -5.71
CA ALA A 708 -4.43 19.74 -4.66
C ALA A 708 -3.24 20.30 -3.86
N LEU A 709 -3.36 21.54 -3.41
CA LEU A 709 -2.39 22.21 -2.56
C LEU A 709 -3.13 22.87 -1.39
N TRP A 710 -2.68 22.55 -0.18
CA TRP A 710 -3.01 23.31 1.02
C TRP A 710 -1.74 23.91 1.57
N GLN A 711 -1.76 25.20 1.86
CA GLN A 711 -0.62 25.91 2.42
C GLN A 711 -1.09 26.86 3.51
N THR A 712 -0.60 26.66 4.73
CA THR A 712 -0.74 27.59 5.83
C THR A 712 0.58 28.34 6.00
N VAL A 713 0.51 29.66 5.89
CA VAL A 713 1.64 30.56 6.13
C VAL A 713 1.48 31.15 7.53
N PHE A 714 2.46 30.94 8.39
CA PHE A 714 2.57 31.61 9.68
C PHE A 714 3.71 32.63 9.63
N GLN A 715 3.41 33.86 10.03
CA GLN A 715 4.34 34.97 10.02
C GLN A 715 4.31 35.66 11.38
N PRO A 716 5.23 35.33 12.30
CA PRO A 716 5.39 36.03 13.55
C PRO A 716 6.30 37.25 13.36
N THR A 717 5.93 38.38 13.95
CA THR A 717 6.76 39.58 14.00
C THR A 717 7.08 39.89 15.46
N ARG A 718 8.36 40.03 15.80
CA ARG A 718 8.78 40.46 17.13
C ARG A 718 9.15 41.93 17.13
N ARG A 719 8.42 42.73 17.91
CA ARG A 719 8.73 44.15 18.14
C ARG A 719 9.52 44.30 19.43
N LEU A 720 10.56 45.13 19.41
CA LEU A 720 11.22 45.60 20.63
C LEU A 720 10.93 47.09 20.83
N ILE A 721 10.55 47.42 22.05
CA ILE A 721 10.18 48.77 22.47
C ILE A 721 11.11 49.15 23.63
N ILE A 722 11.72 50.32 23.53
CA ILE A 722 12.63 50.82 24.55
C ILE A 722 11.98 52.00 25.25
N THR A 723 11.92 51.93 26.58
CA THR A 723 11.41 52.97 27.44
C THR A 723 12.56 53.56 28.26
N ARG A 724 12.76 54.87 28.18
CA ARG A 724 13.76 55.59 28.98
C ARG A 724 13.11 56.21 30.23
N PRO A 725 13.83 56.30 31.37
CA PRO A 725 13.24 56.82 32.61
C PRO A 725 12.83 58.28 32.53
N THR A 726 13.62 59.12 31.88
CA THR A 726 13.35 60.55 31.68
C THR A 726 13.73 60.99 30.27
N ARG A 727 13.19 62.13 29.79
CA ARG A 727 13.46 62.65 28.43
C ARG A 727 14.94 62.98 28.17
N ASN A 728 15.75 63.13 29.21
CA ASN A 728 17.17 63.44 29.08
C ASN A 728 18.08 62.26 29.42
N SER A 729 17.53 61.11 29.82
CA SER A 729 18.32 59.90 30.10
C SER A 729 19.04 59.45 28.84
N LYS A 730 20.33 59.13 28.99
CA LYS A 730 21.24 58.54 27.98
C LYS A 730 22.08 57.45 28.64
N ILE A 731 22.56 56.50 27.85
CA ILE A 731 23.45 55.42 28.29
C ILE A 731 24.82 55.56 27.60
N GLY A 732 25.85 54.90 28.13
CA GLY A 732 27.17 54.88 27.49
C GLY A 732 27.14 54.15 26.14
N ASN A 733 27.99 54.54 25.19
CA ASN A 733 28.01 53.98 23.82
C ASN A 733 28.29 52.46 23.76
N SER A 734 28.82 51.87 24.84
CA SER A 734 29.05 50.43 24.99
C SER A 734 27.94 49.69 25.73
N GLU A 735 26.93 50.41 26.23
CA GLU A 735 25.80 49.83 26.98
C GLU A 735 24.60 49.54 26.06
N LEU A 736 23.80 48.55 26.43
CA LEU A 736 22.57 48.17 25.74
C LEU A 736 21.34 48.42 26.63
N PRO A 737 20.18 48.83 26.10
CA PRO A 737 19.03 49.35 26.87
C PRO A 737 18.19 48.29 27.58
N PHE A 738 18.79 47.21 28.08
CA PHE A 738 18.10 46.14 28.78
C PHE A 738 18.04 46.38 30.28
N ALA A 739 16.93 46.00 30.92
CA ALA A 739 16.72 46.24 32.34
C ALA A 739 17.84 45.59 33.18
N GLY A 740 18.50 46.38 34.04
CA GLY A 740 19.61 45.92 34.88
C GLY A 740 20.96 45.77 34.17
N ALA A 741 21.05 46.08 32.87
CA ALA A 741 22.27 45.98 32.06
C ALA A 741 22.82 47.34 31.61
N ASN A 742 22.21 48.45 32.04
CA ASN A 742 22.62 49.81 31.70
C ASN A 742 22.56 50.74 32.93
N SER A 743 23.41 51.76 32.92
CA SER A 743 23.50 52.76 33.99
C SER A 743 22.37 53.80 33.96
N GLY A 744 21.70 53.94 32.82
CA GLY A 744 20.66 54.95 32.58
C GLY A 744 19.22 54.50 32.89
N GLY A 745 19.00 53.33 33.49
CA GLY A 745 17.68 52.82 33.88
C GLY A 745 16.72 52.45 32.72
N PHE A 746 17.22 52.35 31.48
CA PHE A 746 16.43 51.98 30.31
C PHE A 746 15.85 50.58 30.45
N ARG A 747 14.63 50.39 29.92
CA ARG A 747 13.94 49.10 29.89
C ARG A 747 13.59 48.75 28.46
N THR A 748 13.84 47.49 28.10
CA THR A 748 13.40 46.92 26.82
C THR A 748 12.20 46.00 27.08
N GLU A 749 11.15 46.22 26.32
CA GLU A 749 9.93 45.42 26.29
C GLU A 749 9.81 44.76 24.92
N TYR A 750 9.21 43.58 24.86
CA TYR A 750 8.88 42.92 23.59
C TYR A 750 7.37 42.71 23.45
N GLN A 751 6.94 42.60 22.20
CA GLN A 751 5.57 42.30 21.82
C GLN A 751 5.59 41.40 20.58
N TYR A 752 4.75 40.37 20.56
CA TYR A 752 4.56 39.50 19.41
C TYR A 752 3.31 39.90 18.63
N ILE A 753 3.46 40.03 17.32
CA ILE A 753 2.34 40.09 16.39
C ILE A 753 2.36 38.79 15.60
N LEU A 754 1.29 38.01 15.71
CA LEU A 754 1.16 36.75 15.00
C LEU A 754 0.19 36.94 13.84
N SER A 755 0.66 36.61 12.65
CA SER A 755 -0.15 36.59 11.44
C SER A 755 -0.18 35.18 10.88
N PHE A 756 -1.34 34.74 10.43
CA PHE A 756 -1.45 33.48 9.69
C PHE A 756 -2.37 33.64 8.49
N THR A 757 -2.06 32.94 7.41
CA THR A 757 -2.81 32.95 6.14
C THR A 757 -2.95 31.53 5.63
N ASN A 758 -4.16 31.11 5.29
CA ASN A 758 -4.40 29.82 4.64
C ASN A 758 -4.66 30.00 3.15
N LEU A 759 -4.02 29.17 2.34
CA LEU A 759 -4.16 29.07 0.89
C LEU A 759 -4.58 27.64 0.54
N VAL A 760 -5.57 27.52 -0.34
CA VAL A 760 -6.04 26.23 -0.87
C VAL A 760 -6.23 26.37 -2.37
N GLY A 761 -5.72 25.40 -3.12
CA GLY A 761 -5.85 25.34 -4.57
C GLY A 761 -6.07 23.92 -5.04
N ILE A 762 -6.74 23.80 -6.18
CA ILE A 762 -6.92 22.54 -6.89
C ILE A 762 -6.69 22.74 -8.39
N GLU A 763 -6.33 21.66 -9.05
CA GLU A 763 -6.17 21.59 -10.48
C GLU A 763 -6.71 20.27 -11.01
N ALA A 764 -7.43 20.38 -12.12
CA ALA A 764 -7.93 19.27 -12.90
C ALA A 764 -7.31 19.33 -14.30
N TRP A 765 -7.26 18.19 -14.99
CA TRP A 765 -6.56 18.08 -16.27
C TRP A 765 -7.37 17.24 -17.27
N ASN A 766 -7.44 17.69 -18.52
CA ASN A 766 -7.69 16.81 -19.65
C ASN A 766 -6.36 16.23 -20.17
N SER A 767 -5.97 15.06 -19.67
CA SER A 767 -4.69 14.40 -20.01
C SER A 767 -4.60 13.83 -21.43
N TYR A 768 -5.68 13.88 -22.20
CA TYR A 768 -5.77 13.24 -23.51
C TYR A 768 -5.33 14.15 -24.66
N LEU A 769 -4.98 13.52 -25.79
CA LEU A 769 -4.61 14.19 -27.04
C LEU A 769 -5.81 14.85 -27.75
N THR A 770 -7.03 14.58 -27.30
CA THR A 770 -8.28 15.06 -27.89
C THR A 770 -9.04 15.94 -26.91
N ASN A 771 -9.75 16.92 -27.44
CA ASN A 771 -10.64 17.76 -26.62
C ASN A 771 -11.79 16.93 -26.05
N PHE A 772 -12.17 17.20 -24.81
CA PHE A 772 -13.41 16.70 -24.24
C PHE A 772 -14.54 17.67 -24.58
N THR A 773 -15.36 17.31 -25.56
CA THR A 773 -16.29 18.24 -26.24
C THR A 773 -17.56 18.56 -25.46
N ARG A 774 -17.86 17.83 -24.38
CA ARG A 774 -19.08 18.00 -23.58
C ARG A 774 -18.89 19.03 -22.46
N PRO A 775 -19.95 19.74 -22.05
CA PRO A 775 -19.86 20.69 -20.94
C PRO A 775 -19.70 19.93 -19.62
N VAL A 776 -18.66 20.26 -18.86
CA VAL A 776 -18.43 19.71 -17.52
C VAL A 776 -18.47 20.80 -16.47
N ARG A 777 -18.90 20.40 -15.27
CA ARG A 777 -18.85 21.20 -14.06
C ARG A 777 -17.87 20.56 -13.10
N ILE A 778 -16.92 21.35 -12.62
CA ILE A 778 -15.92 20.94 -11.64
C ILE A 778 -16.32 21.61 -10.34
N PHE A 779 -16.61 20.81 -9.32
CA PHE A 779 -16.94 21.30 -8.00
C PHE A 779 -15.93 20.78 -6.99
N ALA A 780 -15.49 21.65 -6.09
CA ALA A 780 -14.69 21.23 -4.96
C ALA A 780 -15.10 21.97 -3.70
N THR A 781 -14.97 21.30 -2.56
CA THR A 781 -15.12 21.91 -1.25
C THR A 781 -14.01 21.43 -0.33
N ASN A 782 -13.50 22.33 0.52
CA ASN A 782 -12.50 22.02 1.52
C ASN A 782 -12.97 22.52 2.88
N VAL A 783 -13.01 21.62 3.87
CA VAL A 783 -13.15 21.99 5.28
C VAL A 783 -11.76 22.11 5.87
N LEU A 784 -11.36 23.35 6.19
CA LEU A 784 -10.13 23.64 6.91
C LEU A 784 -10.46 23.78 8.40
N GLU A 785 -9.81 23.01 9.25
CA GLU A 785 -9.81 23.21 10.69
C GLU A 785 -8.39 23.59 11.11
N PHE A 786 -8.27 24.71 11.81
CA PHE A 786 -7.02 25.28 12.26
C PHE A 786 -7.13 25.72 13.72
N THR A 787 -6.23 25.22 14.55
CA THR A 787 -6.16 25.58 15.97
C THR A 787 -4.74 25.96 16.34
N LEU A 788 -4.59 27.15 16.91
CA LEU A 788 -3.36 27.65 17.48
C LEU A 788 -3.43 27.55 19.00
N ARG A 789 -2.44 26.87 19.60
CA ARG A 789 -2.35 26.70 21.05
C ARG A 789 -1.05 27.23 21.60
N ASP A 790 -1.13 27.84 22.77
CA ASP A 790 0.01 28.12 23.62
C ASP A 790 0.24 26.92 24.54
N GLU A 791 1.40 26.29 24.38
CA GLU A 791 1.83 25.11 25.13
C GLU A 791 3.07 25.43 25.99
N THR A 792 3.35 26.72 26.23
CA THR A 792 4.48 27.20 27.06
C THR A 792 4.43 26.60 28.47
N LEU A 793 3.21 26.30 28.97
CA LEU A 793 2.98 25.46 30.14
C LEU A 793 2.34 24.14 29.69
N PRO A 794 3.13 23.05 29.52
CA PRO A 794 2.64 21.79 28.94
C PRO A 794 1.44 21.17 29.68
N GLN A 795 1.34 21.40 30.99
CA GLN A 795 0.25 20.88 31.82
C GLN A 795 -1.07 21.67 31.70
N ASN A 796 -1.06 22.84 31.05
CA ASN A 796 -2.23 23.68 30.88
C ASN A 796 -2.16 24.47 29.55
N PRO A 797 -2.32 23.77 28.40
CA PRO A 797 -2.32 24.42 27.09
C PRO A 797 -3.53 25.34 26.94
N GLN A 798 -3.33 26.53 26.38
CA GLN A 798 -4.39 27.52 26.14
C GLN A 798 -4.67 27.60 24.64
N VAL A 799 -5.94 27.58 24.25
CA VAL A 799 -6.34 27.81 22.85
C VAL A 799 -6.31 29.31 22.58
N LEU A 800 -5.43 29.75 21.67
CA LEU A 800 -5.32 31.16 21.29
C LEU A 800 -6.29 31.51 20.18
N VAL A 801 -6.38 30.61 19.19
CA VAL A 801 -7.28 30.74 18.04
C VAL A 801 -7.76 29.36 17.68
N GLU A 802 -9.06 29.22 17.47
CA GLU A 802 -9.66 28.05 16.84
C GLU A 802 -10.51 28.53 15.69
N ARG A 803 -10.40 27.85 14.56
CA ARG A 803 -11.01 28.29 13.32
C ARG A 803 -11.41 27.09 12.48
N ARG A 804 -12.65 27.08 12.02
CA ARG A 804 -13.15 26.15 11.01
C ARG A 804 -13.72 26.93 9.83
N GLU A 805 -13.35 26.55 8.62
CA GLU A 805 -13.74 27.23 7.39
C GLU A 805 -14.23 26.23 6.35
N LEU A 806 -15.38 26.54 5.73
CA LEU A 806 -15.88 25.84 4.56
C LEU A 806 -15.56 26.66 3.31
N LEU A 807 -14.74 26.10 2.45
CA LEU A 807 -14.28 26.70 1.20
C LEU A 807 -14.91 25.95 0.04
N SER A 808 -15.38 26.63 -1.01
CA SER A 808 -15.96 25.98 -2.19
C SER A 808 -15.50 26.61 -3.50
N LEU A 809 -15.30 25.78 -4.51
CA LEU A 809 -15.05 26.13 -5.91
C LEU A 809 -16.13 25.50 -6.78
N ASP A 810 -16.62 26.26 -7.76
CA ASP A 810 -17.52 25.77 -8.79
C ASP A 810 -17.13 26.38 -10.12
N LEU A 811 -16.62 25.55 -11.04
CA LEU A 811 -16.18 25.94 -12.37
C LEU A 811 -17.00 25.20 -13.42
N THR A 812 -17.25 25.85 -14.54
CA THR A 812 -17.84 25.21 -15.72
C THR A 812 -16.93 25.43 -16.92
N THR A 813 -16.78 24.40 -17.74
CA THR A 813 -16.03 24.49 -19.00
C THR A 813 -16.80 23.77 -20.11
N ASN A 814 -16.79 24.37 -21.29
CA ASN A 814 -17.39 23.83 -22.50
C ASN A 814 -16.24 23.49 -23.45
N ASN A 815 -16.20 22.26 -23.97
CA ASN A 815 -15.17 21.82 -24.90
C ASN A 815 -13.73 21.96 -24.33
N TRP A 816 -13.44 21.22 -23.27
CA TRP A 816 -12.15 21.25 -22.58
C TRP A 816 -11.02 20.77 -23.51
N ALA A 817 -10.07 21.66 -23.81
CA ALA A 817 -9.02 21.38 -24.79
C ALA A 817 -8.09 20.23 -24.37
N ALA A 818 -7.51 19.55 -25.36
CA ALA A 818 -6.50 18.53 -25.15
C ALA A 818 -5.30 19.07 -24.36
N LYS A 819 -4.79 18.27 -23.41
CA LYS A 819 -3.65 18.62 -22.53
C LYS A 819 -3.79 19.91 -21.73
N GLN A 820 -5.02 20.41 -21.55
CA GLN A 820 -5.26 21.66 -20.84
C GLN A 820 -5.50 21.41 -19.35
N TYR A 821 -4.78 22.15 -18.52
CA TYR A 821 -5.03 22.26 -17.08
C TYR A 821 -6.10 23.31 -16.80
N LEU A 822 -6.98 23.01 -15.84
CA LEU A 822 -7.91 23.96 -15.27
C LEU A 822 -7.69 24.04 -13.77
N SER A 823 -7.34 25.22 -13.29
CA SER A 823 -7.13 25.51 -11.88
C SER A 823 -8.16 26.53 -11.40
N GLY A 824 -8.51 26.49 -10.11
CA GLY A 824 -9.39 27.48 -9.52
C GLY A 824 -9.15 27.69 -8.03
N GLY A 825 -9.33 28.93 -7.59
CA GLY A 825 -9.27 29.32 -6.19
C GLY A 825 -10.62 29.15 -5.50
N PHE A 826 -10.60 28.67 -4.27
CA PHE A 826 -11.83 28.51 -3.50
C PHE A 826 -12.41 29.87 -3.07
N SER A 827 -13.72 29.91 -2.92
CA SER A 827 -14.48 31.01 -2.31
C SER A 827 -14.97 30.63 -0.91
N ARG A 828 -15.16 31.61 -0.03
CA ARG A 828 -15.66 31.38 1.34
C ARG A 828 -17.18 31.27 1.33
N ASN A 829 -17.72 30.22 1.96
CA ASN A 829 -19.16 30.14 2.17
C ASN A 829 -19.54 30.78 3.52
N THR A 830 -19.88 32.08 3.49
CA THR A 830 -20.22 32.86 4.69
C THR A 830 -21.57 32.54 5.31
N ASN A 831 -22.39 31.74 4.63
CA ASN A 831 -23.77 31.45 5.04
C ASN A 831 -23.92 30.07 5.69
N SER A 832 -22.86 29.25 5.73
CA SER A 832 -22.91 27.91 6.32
C SER A 832 -22.90 27.97 7.85
N PRO A 833 -23.71 27.20 8.60
CA PRO A 833 -23.57 27.11 10.05
C PRO A 833 -22.22 26.50 10.50
N GLN A 834 -21.47 25.86 9.59
CA GLN A 834 -20.09 25.41 9.81
C GLN A 834 -19.06 26.57 9.78
N TYR A 835 -19.51 27.78 9.47
CA TYR A 835 -18.74 29.04 9.42
C TYR A 835 -18.56 29.72 10.79
N LEU A 836 -19.14 29.17 11.86
CA LEU A 836 -19.17 29.75 13.21
C LEU A 836 -18.31 28.90 14.17
N ALA A 837 -17.44 29.44 15.04
CA ALA A 837 -17.35 30.79 15.59
C ALA A 837 -15.95 31.11 16.17
N TYR A 838 -15.61 32.40 16.26
CA TYR A 838 -14.69 32.94 17.27
C TYR A 838 -15.49 33.19 18.57
N PRO A 839 -14.92 33.09 19.78
CA PRO A 839 -14.04 32.08 20.40
C PRO A 839 -14.47 31.85 21.89
N PRO A 840 -13.57 31.53 22.83
CA PRO A 840 -13.49 32.37 24.04
C PRO A 840 -12.22 33.22 23.98
N GLN A 841 -12.38 34.56 24.06
CA GLN A 841 -11.33 35.60 24.15
C GLN A 841 -10.61 36.10 22.86
N ILE A 842 -11.31 36.34 21.75
CA ILE A 842 -10.85 37.27 20.70
C ILE A 842 -11.88 38.39 20.65
N PRO A 843 -11.54 39.63 21.07
CA PRO A 843 -12.48 40.74 21.04
C PRO A 843 -13.01 40.96 19.63
N ALA A 844 -14.27 41.38 19.50
CA ALA A 844 -14.97 41.61 18.22
C ALA A 844 -14.27 42.59 17.23
N ASN A 845 -13.16 43.17 17.67
CA ASN A 845 -12.37 44.21 17.01
C ASN A 845 -11.13 43.65 16.30
N VAL A 846 -10.89 42.33 16.33
CA VAL A 846 -9.82 41.69 15.54
C VAL A 846 -10.22 41.70 14.08
N GLN A 847 -9.69 42.68 13.34
CA GLN A 847 -9.92 42.81 11.91
C GLN A 847 -9.51 41.52 11.20
N THR A 848 -10.48 40.89 10.53
CA THR A 848 -10.18 39.99 9.41
C THR A 848 -9.60 40.86 8.31
N VAL A 849 -8.27 40.92 8.21
CA VAL A 849 -7.62 41.68 7.14
C VAL A 849 -7.82 40.88 5.84
N ARG A 850 -8.65 41.41 4.93
CA ARG A 850 -8.55 41.03 3.51
C ARG A 850 -7.20 41.53 3.02
N ASN A 851 -6.19 40.69 3.02
CA ASN A 851 -4.95 41.00 2.31
C ASN A 851 -5.21 40.83 0.81
N GLY A 852 -5.79 41.84 0.17
CA GLY A 852 -5.84 41.97 -1.28
C GLY A 852 -6.63 40.89 -2.04
N ILE A 853 -6.93 41.21 -3.29
CA ILE A 853 -7.43 40.26 -4.28
C ILE A 853 -6.22 39.47 -4.76
N TYR A 854 -6.08 38.21 -4.36
CA TYR A 854 -5.15 37.30 -5.03
C TYR A 854 -5.84 36.78 -6.29
N PRO A 855 -5.20 36.83 -7.48
CA PRO A 855 -5.73 36.17 -8.66
C PRO A 855 -5.92 34.69 -8.35
N ASN A 856 -7.16 34.20 -8.48
CA ASN A 856 -7.50 32.77 -8.44
C ASN A 856 -7.13 32.01 -7.14
N GLY A 857 -7.13 32.67 -5.97
CA GLY A 857 -6.98 32.03 -4.65
C GLY A 857 -7.60 32.85 -3.53
N LEU A 858 -8.05 32.19 -2.45
CA LEU A 858 -8.54 32.86 -1.23
C LEU A 858 -7.49 32.72 -0.13
N ALA A 859 -6.82 33.83 0.18
CA ALA A 859 -5.97 33.96 1.34
C ALA A 859 -6.79 34.50 2.51
N ILE A 860 -7.05 33.68 3.53
CA ILE A 860 -7.75 34.14 4.72
C ILE A 860 -6.75 34.38 5.85
N GLY A 861 -6.49 35.66 6.10
CA GLY A 861 -5.56 36.13 7.11
C GLY A 861 -6.24 36.41 8.45
N LEU A 862 -5.57 36.12 9.56
CA LEU A 862 -5.80 36.81 10.83
C LEU A 862 -4.47 37.29 11.36
N SER A 863 -4.52 38.46 12.00
CA SER A 863 -3.38 39.07 12.66
C SER A 863 -3.83 39.59 14.03
N PHE A 864 -3.05 39.30 15.06
CA PHE A 864 -3.35 39.74 16.43
C PHE A 864 -2.06 39.94 17.22
N ILE A 865 -2.15 40.73 18.29
CA ILE A 865 -1.09 40.90 19.27
C ILE A 865 -1.20 39.74 20.26
N TYR A 866 -0.12 39.03 20.52
CA TYR A 866 -0.10 37.92 21.47
C TYR A 866 0.59 38.35 22.77
N ASP A 867 -0.12 38.18 23.90
CA ASP A 867 0.42 38.39 25.26
C ASP A 867 0.90 37.04 25.83
N PRO A 868 2.22 36.80 25.92
CA PRO A 868 2.73 35.53 26.40
C PRO A 868 2.64 35.38 27.93
N ILE A 869 2.44 36.46 28.70
CA ILE A 869 2.25 36.37 30.16
C ILE A 869 0.82 35.96 30.47
N ARG A 870 -0.15 36.69 29.89
CA ARG A 870 -1.57 36.43 30.10
C ARG A 870 -2.06 35.23 29.28
N ARG A 871 -1.30 34.84 28.25
CA ARG A 871 -1.61 33.75 27.30
C ARG A 871 -2.91 33.99 26.53
N LEU A 872 -3.07 35.23 26.03
CA LEU A 872 -4.28 35.71 25.37
C LEU A 872 -3.95 36.44 24.05
N ALA A 873 -4.91 36.45 23.13
CA ALA A 873 -4.85 37.19 21.87
C ALA A 873 -5.58 38.55 22.00
N LEU A 874 -4.93 39.63 21.60
CA LEU A 874 -5.45 41.00 21.63
C LEU A 874 -5.56 41.59 20.22
N PRO A 875 -6.54 42.48 19.95
CA PRO A 875 -6.65 43.18 18.67
C PRO A 875 -5.43 44.01 18.30
N LEU A 876 -5.14 44.09 17.00
CA LEU A 876 -4.07 44.93 16.46
C LEU A 876 -4.22 46.42 16.79
N THR A 877 -5.43 46.89 17.14
CA THR A 877 -5.67 48.28 17.57
C THR A 877 -5.10 48.58 18.96
N GLN A 878 -4.91 47.57 19.81
CA GLN A 878 -4.38 47.72 21.17
C GLN A 878 -2.83 47.67 21.19
N THR A 879 -2.19 48.47 20.35
CA THR A 879 -0.72 48.47 20.17
C THR A 879 0.09 48.79 21.43
N ASN A 880 -0.54 49.39 22.44
CA ASN A 880 0.08 49.72 23.73
C ASN A 880 -0.07 48.62 24.79
N GLU A 881 -0.84 47.56 24.52
CA GLU A 881 -1.05 46.43 25.44
C GLU A 881 -0.08 45.27 25.13
N ALA A 882 -0.07 44.22 25.97
CA ALA A 882 0.80 43.03 25.81
C ALA A 882 2.30 43.33 25.64
N ARG A 883 2.77 44.45 26.20
CA ARG A 883 4.20 44.76 26.28
C ARG A 883 4.79 44.00 27.46
N VAL A 884 5.78 43.16 27.19
CA VAL A 884 6.43 42.36 28.22
C VAL A 884 7.84 42.86 28.46
N ALA A 885 8.09 43.36 29.66
CA ALA A 885 9.44 43.73 30.09
C ALA A 885 10.34 42.50 30.16
N ILE A 886 11.53 42.60 29.55
CA ILE A 886 12.58 41.59 29.64
C ILE A 886 13.18 41.65 31.05
N SER A 887 12.88 40.65 31.87
CA SER A 887 13.32 40.57 33.28
C SER A 887 13.30 39.13 33.81
N GLN A 888 13.87 38.91 34.99
CA GLN A 888 13.82 37.61 35.68
C GLN A 888 12.38 37.14 35.98
N SER A 889 11.44 38.06 36.24
CA SER A 889 10.07 37.69 36.62
C SER A 889 9.30 37.00 35.48
N ASN A 890 9.65 37.27 34.23
CA ASN A 890 8.95 36.77 33.05
C ASN A 890 9.82 35.80 32.21
N ARG A 891 10.92 35.29 32.76
CA ARG A 891 11.93 34.48 32.02
C ARG A 891 11.33 33.29 31.27
N ARG A 892 10.26 32.67 31.79
CA ARG A 892 9.57 31.52 31.15
C ARG A 892 8.79 31.89 29.88
N TYR A 893 8.43 33.16 29.72
CA TYR A 893 7.55 33.65 28.64
C TYR A 893 8.32 34.41 27.54
N LEU A 894 9.65 34.48 27.63
CA LEU A 894 10.52 35.15 26.65
C LEU A 894 10.38 34.52 25.26
N ASN A 895 10.31 33.18 25.22
CA ASN A 895 10.08 32.38 24.02
C ASN A 895 8.84 31.51 24.24
N PRO A 896 7.64 31.95 23.81
CA PRO A 896 6.45 31.16 23.93
C PRO A 896 6.50 29.92 23.03
N VAL A 897 5.94 28.81 23.50
CA VAL A 897 5.76 27.59 22.71
C VAL A 897 4.39 27.65 22.07
N VAL A 898 4.35 28.03 20.79
CA VAL A 898 3.11 28.17 20.03
C VAL A 898 3.01 27.03 19.04
N SER A 899 2.03 26.16 19.24
CA SER A 899 1.78 25.00 18.39
C SER A 899 0.59 25.24 17.47
N ALA A 900 0.76 24.99 16.17
CA ALA A 900 -0.33 25.00 15.21
C ALA A 900 -0.79 23.57 14.90
N TYR A 901 -2.10 23.40 14.81
CA TYR A 901 -2.81 22.20 14.42
C TYR A 901 -3.63 22.53 13.18
N ALA A 902 -3.34 21.88 12.06
CA ALA A 902 -4.08 22.09 10.81
C ALA A 902 -4.55 20.75 10.22
N THR A 903 -5.82 20.68 9.85
CA THR A 903 -6.44 19.57 9.12
C THR A 903 -7.24 20.10 7.96
N ASN A 904 -7.12 19.45 6.80
CA ASN A 904 -7.86 19.77 5.59
C ASN A 904 -8.68 18.55 5.14
N GLN A 905 -9.92 18.79 4.75
CA GLN A 905 -10.82 17.76 4.25
C GLN A 905 -11.39 18.20 2.91
N LEU A 906 -10.86 17.65 1.82
CA LEU A 906 -11.25 17.98 0.46
C LEU A 906 -12.24 16.96 -0.07
N PHE A 907 -13.27 17.47 -0.74
CA PHE A 907 -14.09 16.76 -1.68
C PHE A 907 -14.02 17.49 -3.02
N PHE A 908 -13.71 16.75 -4.09
CA PHE A 908 -13.60 17.22 -5.46
C PHE A 908 -14.47 16.32 -6.35
N THR A 909 -15.05 16.89 -7.40
CA THR A 909 -15.84 16.13 -8.37
C THR A 909 -15.88 16.81 -9.73
N ILE A 910 -15.93 16.00 -10.79
CA ILE A 910 -16.17 16.41 -12.16
C ILE A 910 -17.46 15.75 -12.63
N ILE A 911 -18.39 16.57 -13.12
CA ILE A 911 -19.73 16.15 -13.53
C ILE A 911 -19.94 16.53 -14.99
N ASP A 912 -20.43 15.60 -15.80
CA ASP A 912 -20.97 15.91 -17.12
C ASP A 912 -22.33 16.59 -16.98
N ASN A 913 -22.44 17.87 -17.37
CA ASN A 913 -23.67 18.65 -17.20
C ASN A 913 -24.82 18.15 -18.07
N LEU A 914 -24.53 17.47 -19.19
CA LEU A 914 -25.56 16.96 -20.09
C LEU A 914 -26.22 15.67 -19.58
N SER A 915 -25.45 14.76 -18.97
CA SER A 915 -25.97 13.48 -18.48
C SER A 915 -26.16 13.42 -16.96
N GLY A 916 -25.67 14.42 -16.22
CA GLY A 916 -25.63 14.41 -14.76
C GLY A 916 -24.82 13.24 -14.18
N ARG A 917 -23.83 12.73 -14.93
CA ARG A 917 -22.98 11.61 -14.49
C ARG A 917 -21.66 12.13 -13.94
N LEU A 918 -21.16 11.45 -12.92
CA LEU A 918 -19.82 11.65 -12.38
C LEU A 918 -18.78 11.11 -13.35
N LEU A 919 -17.76 11.91 -13.64
CA LEU A 919 -16.57 11.51 -14.40
C LEU A 919 -15.41 11.16 -13.47
N ASP A 920 -15.23 11.94 -12.42
CA ASP A 920 -14.22 11.72 -11.40
C ASP A 920 -14.70 12.34 -10.07
N VAL A 921 -14.26 11.79 -8.95
CA VAL A 921 -14.56 12.25 -7.59
C VAL A 921 -13.26 12.12 -6.81
N VAL A 922 -12.86 13.01 -5.93
CA VAL A 922 -11.69 12.78 -5.07
C VAL A 922 -12.02 13.21 -3.66
N THR A 923 -11.76 12.36 -2.67
CA THR A 923 -11.92 12.71 -1.26
C THR A 923 -10.60 12.52 -0.53
N LEU A 924 -10.14 13.57 0.14
CA LEU A 924 -8.87 13.54 0.86
C LEU A 924 -9.09 14.08 2.27
N ARG A 925 -8.57 13.35 3.26
CA ARG A 925 -8.41 13.84 4.64
C ARG A 925 -6.92 13.98 4.90
N SER A 926 -6.47 15.22 5.04
CA SER A 926 -5.12 15.58 5.47
C SER A 926 -4.92 15.14 6.93
N VAL A 927 -3.73 14.66 7.29
CA VAL A 927 -3.31 14.38 8.67
C VAL A 927 -3.20 15.69 9.44
N MET A 928 -3.53 15.61 10.73
CA MET A 928 -3.32 16.72 11.66
C MET A 928 -1.83 16.96 11.82
N VAL A 929 -1.39 18.14 11.39
CA VAL A 929 0.00 18.56 11.55
C VAL A 929 0.13 19.37 12.83
N ARG A 930 0.91 18.89 13.80
CA ARG A 930 1.33 19.64 14.99
C ARG A 930 2.77 20.10 14.82
N THR A 931 3.01 21.40 14.87
CA THR A 931 4.38 21.95 14.88
C THR A 931 4.52 23.08 15.88
N ASN A 932 5.67 23.16 16.56
CA ASN A 932 6.04 24.33 17.34
C ASN A 932 6.62 25.40 16.40
N LEU A 933 5.83 26.44 16.17
CA LEU A 933 6.12 27.43 15.14
C LEU A 933 7.31 28.32 15.50
N ILE A 934 7.49 28.66 16.79
CA ILE A 934 8.52 29.61 17.22
C ILE A 934 9.90 28.92 17.29
N SER A 935 9.97 27.68 17.77
CA SER A 935 11.25 26.95 17.79
C SER A 935 11.74 26.61 16.38
N THR A 936 10.84 26.43 15.42
CA THR A 936 11.23 26.14 14.03
C THR A 936 11.98 27.31 13.38
N LEU A 937 11.84 28.53 13.91
CA LEU A 937 12.45 29.74 13.35
C LEU A 937 13.95 29.88 13.62
N SER A 938 14.49 29.18 14.63
CA SER A 938 15.92 29.27 14.96
C SER A 938 16.79 28.36 14.10
N PHE A 939 16.19 27.47 13.30
CA PHE A 939 16.89 26.54 12.43
C PHE A 939 17.10 27.12 11.04
N ASP A 940 18.27 26.85 10.45
CA ASP A 940 18.56 27.15 9.05
C ASP A 940 18.11 26.04 8.09
N SER A 941 18.41 26.20 6.79
CA SER A 941 18.04 25.24 5.74
C SER A 941 18.61 23.82 5.91
N GLN A 942 19.61 23.63 6.77
CA GLN A 942 20.24 22.34 7.07
C GLN A 942 19.75 21.77 8.40
N GLY A 943 18.78 22.43 9.06
CA GLY A 943 18.28 22.01 10.38
C GLY A 943 19.26 22.30 11.52
N ALA A 944 20.29 23.10 11.29
CA ALA A 944 21.21 23.53 12.34
C ALA A 944 20.69 24.80 13.01
N GLU A 945 20.72 24.84 14.35
CA GLU A 945 20.48 26.09 15.07
C GLU A 945 21.69 27.01 14.87
N GLN A 946 21.50 28.17 14.25
CA GLN A 946 22.61 29.10 14.02
C GLN A 946 22.95 29.87 15.29
N GLU A 947 24.06 29.49 15.92
CA GLU A 947 24.73 30.28 16.95
C GLU A 947 25.56 31.39 16.29
N PHE A 948 24.91 32.45 15.81
CA PHE A 948 25.69 33.61 15.39
C PHE A 948 26.42 34.16 16.63
N PHE A 949 27.75 34.36 16.50
CA PHE A 949 28.71 35.00 17.43
C PHE A 949 29.77 34.12 18.17
N GLN A 950 30.20 32.97 17.64
CA GLN A 950 31.59 32.51 17.91
C GLN A 950 32.52 32.56 16.69
N GLU A 951 32.00 32.65 15.47
CA GLU A 951 32.82 32.71 14.25
C GLU A 951 32.52 33.97 13.43
N GLN A 952 33.23 35.08 13.68
CA GLN A 952 33.48 36.09 12.63
C GLN A 952 34.48 37.16 13.05
N LEU A 953 35.75 36.93 12.73
CA LEU A 953 36.77 37.97 12.55
C LEU A 953 37.25 38.06 11.08
N THR A 954 36.64 37.33 10.14
CA THR A 954 37.09 37.28 8.74
C THR A 954 35.93 37.21 7.73
N GLY A 955 35.57 38.36 7.13
CA GLY A 955 34.72 38.47 5.94
C GLY A 955 33.20 38.50 6.17
N PRO A 956 32.39 39.13 5.28
CA PRO A 956 30.95 39.27 5.50
C PRO A 956 30.15 38.15 4.83
N PRO A 957 29.46 37.28 5.58
CA PRO A 957 28.20 36.72 5.13
C PRO A 957 27.05 37.58 5.66
N ASP A 958 26.10 37.92 4.79
CA ASP A 958 24.94 38.73 5.15
C ASP A 958 24.12 38.06 6.28
N ALA A 959 23.64 38.87 7.23
CA ALA A 959 22.83 38.39 8.35
C ALA A 959 21.59 37.61 7.87
N GLN A 960 21.40 36.39 8.38
CA GLN A 960 20.26 35.53 8.02
C GLN A 960 19.12 35.60 9.05
N MET A 961 17.89 35.40 8.58
CA MET A 961 16.68 35.51 9.41
C MET A 961 16.67 34.57 10.66
N PRO A 962 17.14 33.31 10.60
CA PRO A 962 17.10 32.40 11.75
C PRO A 962 17.89 32.90 12.97
N ALA A 963 18.99 33.62 12.75
CA ALA A 963 19.82 34.17 13.82
C ALA A 963 19.05 35.13 14.74
N PHE A 964 18.00 35.80 14.25
CA PHE A 964 17.16 36.69 15.07
C PHE A 964 16.14 35.95 15.93
N TRP A 965 15.95 34.65 15.73
CA TRP A 965 15.00 33.82 16.47
C TRP A 965 15.68 32.77 17.36
N SER A 966 17.02 32.77 17.44
CA SER A 966 17.78 31.92 18.36
C SER A 966 17.25 32.06 19.80
N THR A 967 16.95 30.90 20.39
CA THR A 967 16.28 30.80 21.69
C THR A 967 17.27 30.74 22.86
N ASN A 968 18.56 30.57 22.56
CA ASN A 968 19.65 30.52 23.53
C ASN A 968 19.62 31.73 24.48
N LEU A 969 19.63 31.45 25.78
CA LEU A 969 19.67 32.48 26.81
C LEU A 969 21.08 33.04 26.94
N VAL A 970 21.19 34.36 26.92
CA VAL A 970 22.45 35.10 27.16
C VAL A 970 22.41 35.84 28.50
N GLN A 971 23.51 36.48 28.88
CA GLN A 971 23.61 37.23 30.13
C GLN A 971 22.46 38.25 30.26
N ASN A 972 21.98 38.45 31.49
CA ASN A 972 20.87 39.34 31.85
C ASN A 972 19.45 38.86 31.42
N ASN A 973 19.24 37.54 31.28
CA ASN A 973 17.92 36.90 31.09
C ASN A 973 17.16 37.35 29.83
N ARG A 974 17.86 37.37 28.70
CA ARG A 974 17.32 37.65 27.36
C ARG A 974 17.78 36.58 26.39
N THR A 975 17.20 36.52 25.20
CA THR A 975 17.57 35.54 24.18
C THR A 975 18.57 36.12 23.20
N ARG A 976 19.42 35.27 22.61
CA ARG A 976 20.40 35.68 21.59
C ARG A 976 19.71 36.37 20.42
N GLY A 977 18.54 35.88 20.00
CA GLY A 977 17.76 36.51 18.95
C GLY A 977 17.36 37.96 19.23
N MET A 978 17.03 38.30 20.49
CA MET A 978 16.71 39.68 20.90
C MET A 978 17.94 40.59 20.88
N ASP A 979 19.11 40.07 21.27
CA ASP A 979 20.39 40.80 21.15
C ASP A 979 20.73 41.07 19.69
N ASN A 980 20.60 40.06 18.83
CA ASN A 980 20.86 40.19 17.41
C ASN A 980 19.93 41.25 16.79
N GLN A 981 18.64 41.24 17.14
CA GLN A 981 17.70 42.26 16.68
C GLN A 981 18.07 43.68 17.15
N MET A 982 18.52 43.83 18.39
CA MET A 982 18.96 45.11 18.94
C MET A 982 20.22 45.62 18.23
N LEU A 983 21.23 44.77 18.05
CA LEU A 983 22.48 45.10 17.38
C LEU A 983 22.27 45.44 15.89
N ALA A 984 21.36 44.75 15.21
CA ALA A 984 20.92 45.09 13.85
C ALA A 984 20.29 46.49 13.80
N SER A 985 19.40 46.79 14.74
CA SER A 985 18.73 48.10 14.84
C SER A 985 19.71 49.24 15.18
N LEU A 986 20.83 48.93 15.82
CA LEU A 986 21.93 49.85 16.12
C LEU A 986 22.93 49.98 14.95
N GLY A 987 22.76 49.23 13.86
CA GLY A 987 23.67 49.24 12.72
C GLY A 987 25.07 48.72 13.06
N VAL A 988 25.21 47.80 14.03
CA VAL A 988 26.49 47.18 14.39
C VAL A 988 26.96 46.21 13.29
N PHE A 989 26.02 45.61 12.57
CA PHE A 989 26.27 44.78 11.40
C PHE A 989 25.27 45.07 10.29
N ARG A 990 25.63 44.71 9.06
CA ARG A 990 24.82 44.98 7.86
C ARG A 990 23.71 43.93 7.72
N VAL A 991 22.47 44.38 7.61
CA VAL A 991 21.30 43.55 7.29
C VAL A 991 20.81 43.91 5.90
N PRO A 992 20.59 42.94 4.99
CA PRO A 992 20.05 43.20 3.66
C PRO A 992 18.73 43.98 3.74
N PRO A 993 18.52 45.02 2.88
CA PRO A 993 17.26 45.78 2.87
C PRO A 993 16.00 44.92 2.70
N SER A 994 16.11 43.75 2.06
CA SER A 994 15.02 42.78 1.88
C SER A 994 14.50 42.18 3.18
N LEU A 995 15.32 42.13 4.24
CA LEU A 995 14.94 41.61 5.56
C LEU A 995 14.34 42.69 6.47
N TRP A 996 14.43 43.97 6.10
CA TRP A 996 13.81 45.05 6.87
C TRP A 996 12.29 45.02 6.66
N ARG A 997 11.56 44.84 7.76
CA ARG A 997 10.10 44.77 7.78
C ARG A 997 9.54 45.86 8.68
N SER A 998 8.36 46.37 8.33
CA SER A 998 7.63 47.32 9.17
C SER A 998 7.23 46.67 10.50
N PRO A 999 6.82 47.46 11.51
CA PRO A 999 6.27 46.93 12.77
C PRO A 999 5.11 45.94 12.59
N ALA A 1000 4.41 45.97 11.45
CA ALA A 1000 3.32 45.07 11.10
C ALA A 1000 3.77 43.86 10.26
N GLY A 1001 5.07 43.70 9.98
CA GLY A 1001 5.62 42.59 9.21
C GLY A 1001 5.53 42.75 7.68
N ALA A 1002 5.01 43.88 7.18
CA ALA A 1002 4.91 44.13 5.73
C ALA A 1002 6.28 44.54 5.13
N GLY A 1003 6.57 44.04 3.93
CA GLY A 1003 7.73 44.45 3.12
C GLY A 1003 7.38 45.60 2.17
N GLY A 1004 8.27 46.58 2.06
CA GLY A 1004 8.06 47.79 1.25
C GLY A 1004 7.47 48.95 2.07
N LEU A 1005 8.11 50.13 1.95
CA LEU A 1005 7.88 51.35 2.74
C LEU A 1005 8.38 51.29 4.19
N VAL A 1006 9.59 50.79 4.43
CA VAL A 1006 10.30 51.13 5.68
C VAL A 1006 10.78 52.58 5.55
N GLU A 1007 10.65 53.37 6.61
CA GLU A 1007 11.50 54.57 6.79
C GLU A 1007 12.94 54.19 6.43
N ASP A 1008 13.68 55.07 5.77
CA ASP A 1008 15.09 54.88 5.42
C ASP A 1008 15.84 54.10 6.55
N PRO A 1009 16.29 52.84 6.32
CA PRO A 1009 16.89 52.01 7.38
C PRO A 1009 18.00 52.73 8.14
N GLN A 1010 18.75 53.59 7.43
CA GLN A 1010 19.79 54.42 8.01
C GLN A 1010 19.23 55.48 8.97
N PHE A 1011 18.11 56.10 8.62
CA PHE A 1011 17.41 57.07 9.47
C PHE A 1011 16.90 56.43 10.77
N SER A 1012 16.38 55.20 10.71
CA SER A 1012 15.96 54.47 11.92
C SER A 1012 17.15 54.09 12.82
N ILE A 1013 18.29 53.71 12.24
CA ILE A 1013 19.53 53.39 12.97
C ILE A 1013 20.04 54.65 13.69
N ASP A 1014 20.20 55.75 12.96
CA ASP A 1014 20.72 57.01 13.50
C ASP A 1014 19.76 57.64 14.51
N GLY A 1015 18.45 57.51 14.28
CA GLY A 1015 17.40 57.88 15.23
C GLY A 1015 17.48 57.10 16.55
N LEU A 1016 17.67 55.78 16.48
CA LEU A 1016 17.82 54.94 17.67
C LEU A 1016 19.12 55.25 18.44
N ARG A 1017 20.24 55.45 17.74
CA ARG A 1017 21.51 55.88 18.35
C ARG A 1017 21.36 57.23 19.05
N TYR A 1018 20.68 58.18 18.44
CA TYR A 1018 20.39 59.46 19.07
C TYR A 1018 19.50 59.31 20.30
N PHE A 1019 18.47 58.45 20.25
CA PHE A 1019 17.59 58.17 21.39
C PHE A 1019 18.37 57.61 22.59
N LEU A 1020 19.25 56.63 22.37
CA LEU A 1020 20.01 55.93 23.41
C LEU A 1020 21.23 56.71 23.91
N TYR A 1021 22.06 57.18 22.99
CA TYR A 1021 23.40 57.70 23.26
C TYR A 1021 23.49 59.23 23.08
N GLY A 1022 22.51 59.85 22.43
CA GLY A 1022 22.54 61.28 22.12
C GLY A 1022 23.50 61.63 20.97
N THR A 1023 24.04 60.62 20.29
CA THR A 1023 24.96 60.76 19.17
C THR A 1023 24.19 61.04 17.88
N LEU A 1024 24.59 62.08 17.16
CA LEU A 1024 24.15 62.34 15.79
C LEU A 1024 25.19 61.80 14.79
N PRO A 1025 24.76 61.39 13.58
CA PRO A 1025 25.69 60.92 12.56
C PRO A 1025 26.69 62.02 12.18
N THR A 1026 27.98 61.68 12.14
CA THR A 1026 29.07 62.62 11.80
C THR A 1026 29.24 62.84 10.30
N THR A 1027 28.55 62.07 9.46
CA THR A 1027 28.72 62.02 8.00
C THR A 1027 27.63 62.72 7.20
N SER A 1028 26.53 63.18 7.80
CA SER A 1028 25.48 63.91 7.07
C SER A 1028 25.85 65.40 6.99
N LEU A 1029 26.35 65.86 5.84
CA LEU A 1029 26.59 67.28 5.52
C LEU A 1029 25.29 68.13 5.44
N ASP A 1030 24.12 67.53 5.71
CA ASP A 1030 22.80 68.16 5.66
C ASP A 1030 22.25 68.45 7.07
N PRO A 1031 22.22 69.72 7.51
CA PRO A 1031 21.64 70.12 8.80
C PRO A 1031 20.17 69.72 8.96
N SER A 1032 19.42 69.60 7.86
CA SER A 1032 18.00 69.25 7.89
C SER A 1032 17.80 67.78 8.31
N TYR A 1033 18.75 66.89 8.00
CA TYR A 1033 18.71 65.48 8.39
C TYR A 1033 18.79 65.30 9.91
N ALA A 1034 19.78 65.95 10.56
CA ALA A 1034 19.97 65.90 12.00
C ALA A 1034 18.78 66.53 12.76
N ASP A 1035 18.20 67.62 12.24
CA ASP A 1035 17.03 68.24 12.84
C ASP A 1035 15.78 67.35 12.75
N ARG A 1036 15.61 66.58 11.67
CA ARG A 1036 14.54 65.55 11.61
C ARG A 1036 14.70 64.49 12.69
N ILE A 1037 15.92 63.99 12.91
CA ILE A 1037 16.21 63.02 13.99
C ILE A 1037 15.89 63.63 15.36
N ARG A 1038 16.32 64.87 15.63
CA ARG A 1038 16.05 65.54 16.91
C ARG A 1038 14.55 65.70 17.17
N ARG A 1039 13.78 66.12 16.14
CA ARG A 1039 12.33 66.27 16.23
C ARG A 1039 11.62 64.94 16.49
N GLN A 1040 12.03 63.88 15.79
CA GLN A 1040 11.35 62.59 15.85
C GLN A 1040 11.74 61.75 17.07
N TYR A 1041 13.00 61.76 17.54
CA TYR A 1041 13.48 60.89 18.61
C TYR A 1041 13.86 61.64 19.90
N GLY A 1042 14.11 62.95 19.83
CA GLY A 1042 14.69 63.71 20.95
C GLY A 1042 13.78 63.85 22.17
N SER A 1043 12.47 63.95 21.98
CA SER A 1043 11.52 64.21 23.08
C SER A 1043 10.71 62.98 23.53
N ASN A 1044 10.79 61.85 22.82
CA ASN A 1044 9.97 60.66 23.08
C ASN A 1044 10.41 59.92 24.33
N LEU A 1045 9.53 59.41 25.18
CA LEU A 1045 9.93 58.52 26.30
C LEU A 1045 10.04 57.05 25.89
N VAL A 1046 9.40 56.71 24.77
CA VAL A 1046 9.29 55.34 24.26
C VAL A 1046 9.61 55.38 22.78
N VAL A 1047 10.48 54.48 22.32
CA VAL A 1047 10.83 54.31 20.91
C VAL A 1047 10.80 52.84 20.55
N GLN A 1048 10.23 52.52 19.39
CA GLN A 1048 10.35 51.19 18.81
C GLN A 1048 11.66 51.09 18.04
N VAL A 1049 12.33 49.94 18.13
CA VAL A 1049 13.53 49.67 17.33
C VAL A 1049 13.19 49.60 15.83
N GLY A 1050 14.12 50.03 14.98
CA GLY A 1050 13.90 50.08 13.53
C GLY A 1050 13.75 48.70 12.88
N PHE A 1051 14.59 47.73 13.26
CA PHE A 1051 14.58 46.41 12.65
C PHE A 1051 13.64 45.45 13.40
N ASN A 1052 12.66 44.90 12.68
CA ASN A 1052 11.69 43.92 13.20
C ASN A 1052 11.81 42.61 12.40
N PRO A 1053 12.30 41.51 12.99
CA PRO A 1053 12.36 40.22 12.31
C PRO A 1053 10.94 39.66 12.15
N SER A 1054 10.62 39.27 10.92
CA SER A 1054 9.30 38.73 10.56
C SER A 1054 9.45 37.61 9.52
N PRO A 1055 9.94 36.43 9.93
CA PRO A 1055 10.08 35.27 9.05
C PRO A 1055 8.72 34.72 8.65
N LYS A 1056 8.67 34.02 7.52
CA LYS A 1056 7.53 33.16 7.15
C LYS A 1056 7.87 31.69 7.38
N VAL A 1057 6.93 30.97 7.99
CA VAL A 1057 6.89 29.50 8.08
C VAL A 1057 5.78 29.02 7.17
N PHE A 1058 6.13 28.15 6.23
CA PHE A 1058 5.19 27.52 5.32
C PHE A 1058 4.92 26.09 5.78
N MET A 1059 3.67 25.81 6.09
CA MET A 1059 3.17 24.45 6.28
C MET A 1059 2.40 24.09 5.01
N SER A 1060 2.95 23.19 4.20
CA SER A 1060 2.36 22.86 2.91
C SER A 1060 2.12 21.37 2.78
N ASP A 1061 0.97 21.03 2.21
CA ASP A 1061 0.56 19.67 1.82
C ASP A 1061 0.15 19.75 0.35
N ARG A 1062 0.93 19.13 -0.52
CA ARG A 1062 0.64 19.05 -1.94
C ARG A 1062 0.37 17.61 -2.28
N ARG A 1063 -0.71 17.32 -3.00
CA ARG A 1063 -1.06 15.96 -3.44
C ARG A 1063 -1.27 15.96 -4.94
N MET A 1064 -0.53 15.14 -5.68
CA MET A 1064 -0.60 15.03 -7.13
C MET A 1064 -0.83 13.57 -7.54
N ALA A 1065 -1.73 13.40 -8.50
CA ALA A 1065 -1.99 12.13 -9.16
C ALA A 1065 -0.99 11.92 -10.31
N ASN A 1066 -0.39 10.72 -10.38
CA ASN A 1066 0.57 10.39 -11.43
C ASN A 1066 -0.06 9.65 -12.63
N ASP A 1067 -1.26 9.09 -12.47
CA ASP A 1067 -1.95 8.32 -13.51
C ASP A 1067 -3.43 8.72 -13.62
N PRO A 1068 -3.95 9.00 -14.81
CA PRO A 1068 -5.37 9.30 -14.99
C PRO A 1068 -6.34 8.14 -14.77
N LEU A 1069 -5.86 6.90 -14.66
CA LEU A 1069 -6.66 5.66 -14.68
C LEU A 1069 -6.69 4.92 -13.34
N VAL A 1070 -6.20 5.53 -12.26
CA VAL A 1070 -6.24 4.96 -10.93
C VAL A 1070 -6.90 5.96 -10.01
N HIS A 1071 -7.71 5.45 -9.10
CA HIS A 1071 -8.32 6.23 -8.03
C HIS A 1071 -7.55 6.01 -6.73
N TYR A 1072 -7.43 7.06 -5.93
CA TYR A 1072 -6.35 7.18 -4.97
C TYR A 1072 -6.84 7.43 -3.55
N THR A 1073 -6.18 6.81 -2.59
CA THR A 1073 -6.14 7.34 -1.22
C THR A 1073 -5.10 8.46 -1.13
N ARG A 1074 -5.12 9.22 -0.04
CA ARG A 1074 -4.10 10.24 0.23
C ARG A 1074 -2.67 9.68 0.16
N ASP A 1075 -2.46 8.46 0.64
CA ASP A 1075 -1.12 7.85 0.72
C ASP A 1075 -0.64 7.32 -0.65
N ASP A 1076 -1.51 7.27 -1.65
CA ASP A 1076 -1.16 6.97 -3.04
C ASP A 1076 -0.70 8.21 -3.83
N LEU A 1077 -0.93 9.42 -3.28
CA LEU A 1077 -0.62 10.70 -3.91
C LEU A 1077 0.69 11.30 -3.38
N GLY A 1078 1.55 11.74 -4.28
CA GLY A 1078 2.83 12.42 -3.99
C GLY A 1078 2.86 13.84 -4.54
N PRO A 1079 3.78 14.74 -4.13
CA PRO A 1079 4.57 14.66 -2.90
C PRO A 1079 3.67 14.67 -1.64
N GLY A 1080 4.25 14.71 -0.45
CA GLY A 1080 3.51 14.76 0.82
C GLY A 1080 3.58 16.14 1.48
N TYR A 1081 3.63 16.16 2.80
CA TYR A 1081 3.83 17.39 3.57
C TYR A 1081 5.27 17.88 3.48
N PHE A 1082 5.44 19.19 3.55
CA PHE A 1082 6.73 19.83 3.71
C PHE A 1082 6.60 21.07 4.60
N PHE A 1083 7.63 21.29 5.42
CA PHE A 1083 7.82 22.49 6.21
C PHE A 1083 9.00 23.26 5.64
N LEU A 1084 8.81 24.55 5.36
CA LEU A 1084 9.85 25.41 4.82
C LEU A 1084 9.89 26.72 5.58
N THR A 1085 11.10 27.22 5.87
CA THR A 1085 11.34 28.57 6.41
C THR A 1085 11.91 29.47 5.32
N GLU A 1086 11.71 30.78 5.44
CA GLU A 1086 12.14 31.80 4.45
C GLU A 1086 13.64 31.78 4.11
N ALA A 1087 14.51 31.19 4.95
CA ALA A 1087 15.94 31.01 4.66
C ALA A 1087 16.23 29.98 3.55
N GLY A 1088 15.26 29.12 3.20
CA GLY A 1088 15.39 28.08 2.18
C GLY A 1088 14.40 28.22 1.02
N TYR A 1089 13.70 29.36 0.88
CA TYR A 1089 12.58 29.49 -0.05
C TYR A 1089 12.76 30.68 -1.00
N THR A 1090 13.04 30.39 -2.26
CA THR A 1090 12.56 31.22 -3.37
C THR A 1090 11.04 31.08 -3.42
N GLU A 1091 10.32 32.21 -3.46
CA GLU A 1091 8.87 32.24 -3.64
C GLU A 1091 8.42 31.19 -4.67
N ILE A 1092 7.43 30.35 -4.35
CA ILE A 1092 6.60 29.74 -5.40
C ILE A 1092 6.21 30.92 -6.28
N PRO A 1093 6.62 30.94 -7.58
CA PRO A 1093 6.22 32.01 -8.46
C PRO A 1093 4.70 32.14 -8.36
N HIS A 1094 4.19 33.35 -8.40
CA HIS A 1094 2.77 33.70 -8.39
C HIS A 1094 1.95 33.00 -9.52
N GLU A 1095 2.62 32.15 -10.30
CA GLU A 1095 2.22 31.41 -11.49
C GLU A 1095 1.47 30.10 -11.20
N PHE A 1096 1.48 29.57 -9.96
CA PHE A 1096 0.60 28.43 -9.61
C PHE A 1096 -0.89 28.79 -9.76
N PHE A 1097 -1.22 30.09 -9.73
CA PHE A 1097 -2.59 30.62 -9.87
C PHE A 1097 -2.80 31.52 -11.09
N GLY A 1098 -1.94 31.41 -12.11
CA GLY A 1098 -2.18 31.91 -13.45
C GLY A 1098 -2.23 33.43 -13.60
N LEU A 1099 -1.10 34.02 -14.01
CA LEU A 1099 -1.04 35.25 -14.80
C LEU A 1099 0.14 35.15 -15.78
N VAL A 1100 -0.11 34.66 -17.00
CA VAL A 1100 0.45 35.27 -18.22
C VAL A 1100 -0.63 35.16 -19.30
N SER A 1101 -1.24 36.30 -19.62
CA SER A 1101 -1.98 36.46 -20.87
C SER A 1101 -0.98 36.60 -22.01
N GLY A 1102 -1.03 35.67 -22.98
CA GLY A 1102 -0.57 35.89 -24.35
C GLY A 1102 0.94 35.92 -24.58
N ALA A 1103 1.42 34.89 -25.29
CA ALA A 1103 2.70 34.85 -26.01
C ALA A 1103 3.97 34.94 -25.15
N ASP A 1104 4.30 33.87 -24.44
CA ASP A 1104 5.68 33.34 -24.38
C ASP A 1104 5.63 31.94 -23.73
N PHE A 1105 5.73 30.90 -24.55
CA PHE A 1105 5.86 29.52 -24.09
C PHE A 1105 7.31 29.27 -23.68
N GLY A 1106 7.59 29.34 -22.37
CA GLY A 1106 8.76 28.76 -21.73
C GLY A 1106 8.28 27.94 -20.53
N GLY A 1107 8.30 26.62 -20.64
CA GLY A 1107 7.76 25.71 -19.63
C GLY A 1107 8.37 25.93 -18.24
N ILE A 1108 7.51 26.07 -17.24
CA ILE A 1108 7.91 26.10 -15.83
C ILE A 1108 8.05 24.66 -15.35
N GLN A 1109 9.28 24.16 -15.34
CA GLN A 1109 9.66 23.03 -14.49
C GLN A 1109 9.85 23.54 -13.06
N LEU A 1110 8.96 23.12 -12.15
CA LEU A 1110 9.22 23.28 -10.72
C LEU A 1110 10.35 22.31 -10.34
N ALA A 1111 11.54 22.86 -10.05
CA ALA A 1111 12.70 22.11 -9.64
C ALA A 1111 12.40 21.29 -8.37
N THR A 1112 12.60 19.98 -8.48
CA THR A 1112 12.57 19.02 -7.36
C THR A 1112 13.81 19.21 -6.49
N ASN A 1113 13.80 20.16 -5.56
CA ASN A 1113 14.77 20.16 -4.47
C ASN A 1113 14.19 19.40 -3.27
N PHE A 1114 14.63 18.13 -3.16
CA PHE A 1114 14.40 17.25 -2.03
C PHE A 1114 15.12 17.78 -0.78
N VAL A 1115 14.51 18.72 -0.05
CA VAL A 1115 14.80 18.90 1.38
C VAL A 1115 13.48 19.12 2.08
N GLY A 1116 12.83 18.02 2.46
CA GLY A 1116 11.61 18.01 3.27
C GLY A 1116 11.69 16.84 4.24
N PHE A 1117 11.56 17.12 5.53
CA PHE A 1117 11.39 16.10 6.55
C PHE A 1117 9.94 15.60 6.52
N ASP A 1118 9.75 14.35 6.10
CA ASP A 1118 8.47 13.65 6.26
C ASP A 1118 8.32 13.20 7.72
N ILE A 1119 7.47 13.89 8.48
CA ILE A 1119 7.23 13.58 9.90
C ILE A 1119 6.09 12.55 10.07
N GLY A 1120 5.67 11.88 9.00
CA GLY A 1120 4.51 10.98 8.96
C GLY A 1120 4.75 9.53 9.40
N ARG A 1121 5.98 9.13 9.76
CA ARG A 1121 6.30 7.78 10.25
C ARG A 1121 7.09 7.82 11.55
N SER A 1122 6.37 7.90 12.67
CA SER A 1122 6.82 7.43 13.98
C SER A 1122 5.68 6.66 14.65
#